data_AF-A0A3B8Q839-F1
#
_entry.id   AF-A0A3B8Q839-F1
#
_cell.length_a   1.000
_cell.length_b   1.000
_cell.length_c   1.000
_cell.angle_alpha   90.00
_cell.angle_beta   90.00
_cell.angle_gamma   90.00
#
_symmetry.space_group_name_H-M   'P 1'
#
loop_
_entity.id
_entity.type
_entity.pdbx_description
1 polymer ?
#
loop_
_entity_poly.entity_id
_entity_poly.type
_entity_poly.pdbx_seq_one_letter_code
_entity_poly.pdbx_strand_id
1 'polypeptide(L)'
;LRIQGGYFRDRHVTQKHSLRLLFKDEYGPGKLREDVFHEFGAAREFDTLVLRAGANDGYAWDAARDTEQFIRDEFGRRLLLNMGQPSARGRFVHLYLNGLYWGLYNLTERPAEDFSATYLGGVAEDWDTINSGEVKNGSLDAWNAFLAGVRAVTSLANYQRLKGLNPDGSRNAAFPEYFDGPNYMDYMLVNIWGGNWDWPNKNFWFGRQRGGLAGGFKFYIWDFENTMGNNRDRSPLNMVSPRAGTTGSWVGEPHDRLRRFSEYRMEFADRVQKHFFGDGVLAPASLVPRYRDLAAQVESAVIAETARWGDDHFSPPQVLSDWQRERDWILGSYLPQRTGIVLAQLRAAGLYPQTDAPALAPRGGPVSPVLPVLLSTVASEIYYTTNGVDPRLPGGAVHPDAVRVTFPGGGSSGTTNSLDPFFIAQPTTIRARAREGADWSALTEGQFVPEVLRATSNHLVISEFCYRPADPATQAETAVSSNRDDFEFLEIMNISSRAVDLTGVRFAAGILFNFPSGTVVGSGQRLLLVRNKAAFEARYGAGLPVVGEYDGNLANEGEEIALVDFQGADIRRFQYLDRSPWPPGPNRNGYSLVLVRPDMAPDHRHPTHWRSSVRTGGSPGNTDASSFTGASEADANGNGQADLLDYALGAVLTAPGGGIQILIESFAAEGGGEAEEHLVVSLPRSLGADDAVVTLEVTEALSGPWHRDPPSFVLLGEERATEQTVRQTFRLDPALGPTEVMFLRVLVSLTQ
;
A
#
# COMPACT_ATOMS: atom_id res chain seq x y z
N LEU A 1 2.65 20.18 -42.40
CA LEU A 1 3.85 19.32 -42.27
C LEU A 1 5.11 20.16 -42.51
N ARG A 2 6.17 20.00 -41.71
CA ARG A 2 7.48 20.65 -41.94
C ARG A 2 8.62 19.66 -41.70
N ILE A 3 9.73 19.77 -42.42
CA ILE A 3 10.95 19.01 -42.10
C ILE A 3 11.49 19.46 -40.74
N GLN A 4 11.89 18.50 -39.90
CA GLN A 4 12.47 18.71 -38.57
C GLN A 4 13.92 18.24 -38.52
N GLY A 5 14.73 18.94 -37.73
CA GLY A 5 16.09 18.53 -37.34
C GLY A 5 17.10 19.65 -37.49
N GLY A 6 18.38 19.29 -37.40
CA GLY A 6 19.51 20.12 -37.79
C GLY A 6 20.19 19.52 -39.02
N TYR A 7 21.20 18.69 -38.78
CA TYR A 7 22.04 18.05 -39.81
C TYR A 7 21.23 17.23 -40.84
N PHE A 8 20.31 16.37 -40.38
CA PHE A 8 19.48 15.49 -41.26
C PHE A 8 18.34 16.19 -42.00
N ARG A 9 18.34 17.53 -42.02
CA ARG A 9 17.49 18.30 -42.95
C ARG A 9 18.11 18.40 -44.34
N ASP A 10 19.41 18.15 -44.44
CA ASP A 10 20.12 18.14 -45.71
C ASP A 10 19.81 16.84 -46.47
N ARG A 11 19.23 16.99 -47.66
CA ARG A 11 18.92 15.88 -48.58
C ARG A 11 20.16 15.16 -49.10
N HIS A 12 21.34 15.76 -48.99
CA HIS A 12 22.60 15.12 -49.34
C HIS A 12 23.10 14.20 -48.22
N VAL A 13 22.57 14.37 -47.00
CA VAL A 13 22.88 13.54 -45.84
C VAL A 13 21.91 12.37 -45.73
N THR A 14 20.61 12.56 -45.97
CA THR A 14 19.63 11.46 -46.00
C THR A 14 18.41 11.83 -46.82
N GLN A 15 17.75 10.84 -47.42
CA GLN A 15 16.43 11.01 -48.03
C GLN A 15 15.26 10.83 -47.04
N LYS A 16 15.50 10.23 -45.87
CA LYS A 16 14.47 9.94 -44.86
C LYS A 16 14.44 11.03 -43.77
N HIS A 17 13.66 12.08 -44.01
CA HIS A 17 13.59 13.21 -43.07
C HIS A 17 12.64 12.98 -41.89
N SER A 18 13.01 13.50 -40.72
CA SER A 18 12.08 13.71 -39.61
C SER A 18 11.09 14.82 -39.95
N LEU A 19 9.86 14.72 -39.45
CA LEU A 19 8.78 15.65 -39.78
C LEU A 19 8.12 16.19 -38.52
N ARG A 20 7.63 17.42 -38.62
CA ARG A 20 6.79 18.06 -37.60
C ARG A 20 5.37 18.19 -38.12
N LEU A 21 4.43 17.68 -37.33
CA LEU A 21 3.00 17.90 -37.48
C LEU A 21 2.66 19.16 -36.69
N LEU A 22 2.19 20.20 -37.37
CA LEU A 22 1.72 21.44 -36.74
C LEU A 22 0.23 21.55 -37.03
N PHE A 23 -0.57 21.62 -35.98
CA PHE A 23 -2.01 21.84 -36.05
C PHE A 23 -2.24 23.35 -35.91
N LYS A 24 -3.01 23.92 -36.84
CA LYS A 24 -3.22 25.36 -36.92
C LYS A 24 -4.59 25.67 -37.52
N ASP A 25 -5.23 26.71 -36.99
CA ASP A 25 -6.56 27.15 -37.44
C ASP A 25 -6.61 27.50 -38.93
N GLU A 26 -5.50 27.95 -39.53
CA GLU A 26 -5.40 28.22 -40.97
C GLU A 26 -5.54 26.97 -41.87
N TYR A 27 -5.35 25.76 -41.33
CA TYR A 27 -5.38 24.50 -42.07
C TYR A 27 -6.44 23.50 -41.57
N GLY A 28 -7.29 23.89 -40.62
CA GLY A 28 -8.25 23.01 -39.94
C GLY A 28 -8.28 23.27 -38.43
N PRO A 29 -8.70 22.31 -37.59
CA PRO A 29 -8.63 22.48 -36.14
C PRO A 29 -7.20 22.82 -35.66
N GLY A 30 -7.05 23.87 -34.85
CA GLY A 30 -5.77 24.31 -34.30
C GLY A 30 -5.07 23.33 -33.35
N LYS A 31 -5.77 22.26 -32.94
CA LYS A 31 -5.22 21.17 -32.12
C LYS A 31 -5.70 19.82 -32.63
N LEU A 32 -4.84 18.81 -32.53
CA LEU A 32 -5.27 17.42 -32.58
C LEU A 32 -5.89 17.06 -31.22
N ARG A 33 -7.06 16.41 -31.23
CA ARG A 33 -7.76 15.96 -30.02
C ARG A 33 -8.01 14.47 -30.07
N GLU A 34 -6.98 13.69 -29.76
CA GLU A 34 -6.98 12.24 -29.91
C GLU A 34 -6.08 11.58 -28.86
N ASP A 35 -6.44 10.36 -28.44
CA ASP A 35 -5.59 9.53 -27.59
C ASP A 35 -4.53 8.79 -28.43
N VAL A 36 -3.53 9.53 -28.92
CA VAL A 36 -2.55 9.00 -29.90
C VAL A 36 -1.55 8.01 -29.29
N PHE A 37 -1.28 8.14 -27.99
CA PHE A 37 -0.29 7.33 -27.28
C PHE A 37 -0.87 6.09 -26.59
N HIS A 38 -2.18 6.06 -26.29
CA HIS A 38 -2.85 4.97 -25.59
C HIS A 38 -2.15 4.62 -24.25
N GLU A 39 -1.63 5.64 -23.57
CA GLU A 39 -0.91 5.51 -22.31
C GLU A 39 -1.64 6.28 -21.21
N PHE A 40 -1.79 5.67 -20.04
CA PHE A 40 -2.40 6.33 -18.89
C PHE A 40 -1.63 7.61 -18.51
N GLY A 41 -2.36 8.70 -18.32
CA GLY A 41 -1.79 9.99 -17.94
C GLY A 41 -1.12 10.75 -19.08
N ALA A 42 -1.14 10.25 -20.33
CA ALA A 42 -0.71 11.02 -21.49
C ALA A 42 -1.74 12.09 -21.88
N ALA A 43 -1.24 13.19 -22.45
CA ALA A 43 -2.05 14.24 -23.02
C ALA A 43 -2.94 13.72 -24.15
N ARG A 44 -4.07 14.40 -24.38
CA ARG A 44 -5.03 14.08 -25.46
C ARG A 44 -5.26 15.25 -26.42
N GLU A 45 -4.59 16.38 -26.18
CA GLU A 45 -4.64 17.55 -27.04
C GLU A 45 -3.23 17.99 -27.40
N PHE A 46 -2.97 18.26 -28.68
CA PHE A 46 -1.63 18.59 -29.16
C PHE A 46 -1.64 19.73 -30.18
N ASP A 47 -0.82 20.75 -29.95
CA ASP A 47 -0.52 21.79 -30.94
C ASP A 47 0.56 21.32 -31.94
N THR A 48 1.49 20.48 -31.46
CA THR A 48 2.58 19.94 -32.27
C THR A 48 2.91 18.51 -31.87
N LEU A 49 3.15 17.66 -32.89
CA LEU A 49 3.77 16.35 -32.72
C LEU A 49 4.96 16.21 -33.67
N VAL A 50 5.89 15.33 -33.31
CA VAL A 50 7.09 15.05 -34.10
C VAL A 50 7.05 13.61 -34.58
N LEU A 51 7.30 13.39 -35.87
CA LEU A 51 7.63 12.10 -36.44
C LEU A 51 9.15 12.04 -36.59
N ARG A 52 9.83 11.38 -35.66
CA ARG A 52 11.28 11.15 -35.72
C ARG A 52 11.61 9.97 -36.63
N ALA A 53 12.51 10.19 -37.57
CA ALA A 53 12.97 9.17 -38.52
C ALA A 53 13.97 8.15 -37.93
N GLY A 54 14.48 8.42 -36.71
CA GLY A 54 15.55 7.62 -36.08
C GLY A 54 16.89 7.79 -36.79
N ALA A 55 17.28 9.03 -37.10
CA ALA A 55 18.33 9.32 -38.08
C ALA A 55 19.72 8.81 -37.64
N ASN A 56 20.21 9.21 -36.46
CA ASN A 56 21.50 8.73 -35.95
C ASN A 56 21.44 7.28 -35.46
N ASP A 57 20.24 6.75 -35.25
CA ASP A 57 19.98 5.41 -34.72
C ASP A 57 19.43 4.45 -35.80
N GLY A 58 19.65 4.77 -37.08
CA GLY A 58 18.99 4.13 -38.20
C GLY A 58 19.79 4.24 -39.49
N TYR A 59 19.19 3.84 -40.61
CA TYR A 59 19.90 3.70 -41.88
C TYR A 59 20.24 5.02 -42.58
N ALA A 60 19.70 6.13 -42.08
CA ALA A 60 19.92 7.49 -42.60
C ALA A 60 21.32 8.05 -42.28
N TRP A 61 22.17 7.30 -41.58
CA TRP A 61 23.51 7.73 -41.22
C TRP A 61 24.52 6.60 -41.36
N ASP A 62 25.49 6.77 -42.26
CA ASP A 62 26.52 5.78 -42.58
C ASP A 62 27.31 5.28 -41.37
N ALA A 63 27.58 6.16 -40.40
CA ALA A 63 28.36 5.80 -39.22
C ALA A 63 27.57 5.06 -38.14
N ALA A 64 26.27 4.80 -38.35
CA ALA A 64 25.46 3.93 -37.52
C ALA A 64 25.54 2.45 -37.95
N ARG A 65 26.23 2.14 -39.07
CA ARG A 65 26.29 0.80 -39.66
C ARG A 65 26.54 -0.29 -38.62
N ASP A 66 25.67 -1.30 -38.64
CA ASP A 66 25.70 -2.50 -37.77
C ASP A 66 25.41 -2.19 -36.29
N THR A 67 24.95 -0.98 -35.98
CA THR A 67 24.59 -0.55 -34.63
C THR A 67 23.22 0.11 -34.55
N GLU A 68 22.43 0.12 -35.63
CA GLU A 68 21.12 0.76 -35.73
C GLU A 68 20.08 0.07 -34.85
N GLN A 69 19.26 0.83 -34.12
CA GLN A 69 18.15 0.26 -33.33
C GLN A 69 16.81 1.00 -33.46
N PHE A 70 16.78 2.25 -33.93
CA PHE A 70 15.62 3.15 -34.03
C PHE A 70 14.91 3.50 -32.70
N ILE A 71 15.23 2.85 -31.59
CA ILE A 71 14.49 2.92 -30.33
C ILE A 71 15.22 3.64 -29.20
N ARG A 72 16.50 4.02 -29.37
CA ARG A 72 17.31 4.53 -28.26
C ARG A 72 16.77 5.83 -27.67
N ASP A 73 16.28 6.75 -28.51
CA ASP A 73 15.65 8.00 -28.05
C ASP A 73 14.42 7.75 -27.19
N GLU A 74 13.50 6.91 -27.67
CA GLU A 74 12.29 6.52 -26.96
C GLU A 74 12.64 5.80 -25.65
N PHE A 75 13.65 4.92 -25.68
CA PHE A 75 14.10 4.21 -24.48
C PHE A 75 14.60 5.19 -23.42
N GLY A 76 15.48 6.14 -23.78
CA GLY A 76 15.97 7.17 -22.86
C GLY A 76 14.85 8.03 -22.27
N ARG A 77 13.87 8.44 -23.09
CA ARG A 77 12.69 9.18 -22.61
C ARG A 77 11.83 8.36 -21.66
N ARG A 78 11.61 7.08 -21.95
CA ARG A 78 10.89 6.16 -21.05
C ARG A 78 11.66 5.90 -19.77
N LEU A 79 13.00 5.81 -19.78
CA LEU A 79 13.79 5.65 -18.56
C LEU A 79 13.56 6.83 -17.61
N LEU A 80 13.68 8.07 -18.11
CA LEU A 80 13.40 9.26 -17.28
C LEU A 80 11.95 9.25 -16.75
N LEU A 81 10.98 8.89 -17.60
CA LEU A 81 9.60 8.74 -17.16
C LEU A 81 9.41 7.71 -16.04
N ASN A 82 10.02 6.54 -16.19
CA ASN A 82 9.96 5.46 -15.20
C ASN A 82 10.64 5.83 -13.88
N MET A 83 11.54 6.83 -13.88
CA MET A 83 12.10 7.41 -12.65
C MET A 83 11.13 8.35 -11.92
N GLY A 84 9.93 8.56 -12.47
CA GLY A 84 8.90 9.47 -11.95
C GLY A 84 9.09 10.92 -12.41
N GLN A 85 9.93 11.15 -13.43
CA GLN A 85 10.24 12.49 -13.94
C GLN A 85 9.43 12.80 -15.20
N PRO A 86 9.08 14.08 -15.46
CA PRO A 86 8.42 14.46 -16.71
C PRO A 86 9.33 14.16 -17.91
N SER A 87 8.74 13.59 -18.96
CA SER A 87 9.44 13.20 -20.19
C SER A 87 8.45 13.08 -21.34
N ALA A 88 8.87 13.38 -22.58
CA ALA A 88 7.97 13.29 -23.74
C ALA A 88 7.56 11.85 -24.02
N ARG A 89 6.25 11.65 -24.28
CA ARG A 89 5.66 10.38 -24.70
C ARG A 89 5.94 10.11 -26.17
N GLY A 90 6.10 8.83 -26.51
CA GLY A 90 6.23 8.43 -27.90
C GLY A 90 5.78 7.01 -28.20
N ARG A 91 5.49 6.78 -29.49
CA ARG A 91 4.95 5.55 -30.06
C ARG A 91 5.49 5.35 -31.46
N PHE A 92 5.77 4.11 -31.84
CA PHE A 92 6.19 3.79 -33.20
C PHE A 92 5.00 3.67 -34.15
N VAL A 93 5.16 4.19 -35.36
CA VAL A 93 4.14 4.22 -36.41
C VAL A 93 4.76 3.93 -37.77
N HIS A 94 3.96 3.39 -38.68
CA HIS A 94 4.26 3.35 -40.10
C HIS A 94 3.75 4.63 -40.76
N LEU A 95 4.64 5.39 -41.39
CA LEU A 95 4.27 6.62 -42.10
C LEU A 95 3.99 6.32 -43.57
N TYR A 96 2.89 6.88 -44.08
CA TYR A 96 2.58 6.92 -45.50
C TYR A 96 2.48 8.38 -45.96
N LEU A 97 3.16 8.74 -47.05
CA LEU A 97 3.09 10.06 -47.66
C LEU A 97 2.52 9.92 -49.08
N ASN A 98 1.37 10.56 -49.34
CA ASN A 98 0.65 10.46 -50.61
C ASN A 98 0.41 9.01 -51.07
N GLY A 99 0.08 8.12 -50.12
CA GLY A 99 -0.15 6.70 -50.37
C GLY A 99 1.12 5.83 -50.48
N LEU A 100 2.31 6.43 -50.48
CA LEU A 100 3.58 5.70 -50.50
C LEU A 100 4.04 5.39 -49.08
N TYR A 101 4.40 4.12 -48.84
CA TYR A 101 5.06 3.74 -47.59
C TYR A 101 6.40 4.48 -47.46
N TRP A 102 6.52 5.25 -46.38
CA TRP A 102 7.68 6.10 -46.12
C TRP A 102 8.57 5.56 -45.02
N GLY A 103 8.14 4.60 -44.20
CA GLY A 103 9.00 3.94 -43.22
C GLY A 103 8.47 3.94 -41.79
N LEU A 104 9.27 3.35 -40.90
CA LEU A 104 9.13 3.36 -39.45
C LEU A 104 9.50 4.74 -38.90
N TYR A 105 8.62 5.31 -38.08
CA TYR A 105 8.85 6.57 -37.39
C TYR A 105 8.48 6.44 -35.91
N ASN A 106 9.16 7.19 -35.06
CA ASN A 106 8.73 7.42 -33.68
C ASN A 106 7.90 8.72 -33.63
N LEU A 107 6.59 8.58 -33.47
CA LEU A 107 5.68 9.69 -33.15
C LEU A 107 5.93 10.08 -31.69
N THR A 108 6.34 11.31 -31.43
CA THR A 108 6.66 11.79 -30.08
C THR A 108 6.15 13.20 -29.85
N GLU A 109 5.85 13.50 -28.59
CA GLU A 109 5.66 14.86 -28.12
C GLU A 109 6.95 15.67 -28.26
N ARG A 110 6.80 16.99 -28.28
CA ARG A 110 7.92 17.94 -28.24
C ARG A 110 7.99 18.53 -26.82
N PRO A 111 9.10 18.41 -26.07
CA PRO A 111 9.25 18.92 -24.70
C PRO A 111 9.33 20.46 -24.59
N ALA A 112 8.38 21.16 -25.20
CA ALA A 112 8.30 22.62 -25.24
C ALA A 112 7.31 23.15 -24.18
N GLU A 113 6.89 24.39 -24.32
CA GLU A 113 6.06 25.14 -23.38
C GLU A 113 4.65 24.55 -23.22
N ASP A 114 4.04 24.10 -24.31
CA ASP A 114 2.75 23.42 -24.36
C ASP A 114 2.77 22.08 -23.62
N PHE A 115 3.80 21.27 -23.89
CA PHE A 115 4.05 20.03 -23.17
C PHE A 115 4.23 20.30 -21.66
N SER A 116 5.07 21.27 -21.32
CA SER A 116 5.37 21.58 -19.92
C SER A 116 4.11 22.06 -19.18
N ALA A 117 3.33 22.95 -19.79
CA ALA A 117 2.06 23.40 -19.21
C ALA A 117 1.05 22.26 -19.02
N THR A 118 0.97 21.35 -19.99
CA THR A 118 0.03 20.21 -19.95
C THR A 118 0.33 19.25 -18.79
N TYR A 119 1.60 18.92 -18.57
CA TYR A 119 1.98 17.91 -17.57
C TYR A 119 2.35 18.48 -16.20
N LEU A 120 2.73 19.77 -16.13
CA LEU A 120 3.27 20.39 -14.92
C LEU A 120 2.49 21.64 -14.49
N GLY A 121 1.44 22.00 -15.23
CA GLY A 121 0.53 23.10 -14.90
C GLY A 121 0.98 24.48 -15.39
N GLY A 122 0.13 25.47 -15.12
CA GLY A 122 0.26 26.82 -15.67
C GLY A 122 -0.23 26.91 -17.12
N VAL A 123 0.11 28.00 -17.80
CA VAL A 123 -0.19 28.22 -19.23
C VAL A 123 1.12 28.31 -20.01
N ALA A 124 1.10 27.94 -21.29
CA ALA A 124 2.31 27.82 -22.13
C ALA A 124 3.12 29.13 -22.16
N GLU A 125 2.44 30.28 -22.17
CA GLU A 125 3.05 31.61 -22.22
C GLU A 125 4.00 31.85 -21.03
N ASP A 126 3.76 31.21 -19.89
CA ASP A 126 4.53 31.37 -18.65
C ASP A 126 5.77 30.48 -18.56
N TRP A 127 6.04 29.65 -19.55
CA TRP A 127 7.18 28.74 -19.56
C TRP A 127 8.36 29.30 -20.33
N ASP A 128 9.50 29.49 -19.68
CA ASP A 128 10.76 29.69 -20.39
C ASP A 128 11.26 28.32 -20.87
N THR A 129 11.41 28.11 -22.19
CA THR A 129 11.79 26.82 -22.78
C THR A 129 12.99 26.95 -23.71
N ILE A 130 13.98 26.07 -23.52
CA ILE A 130 15.26 26.10 -24.22
C ILE A 130 15.54 24.73 -24.83
N ASN A 131 15.97 24.69 -26.08
CA ASN A 131 16.49 23.49 -26.74
C ASN A 131 17.89 23.77 -27.28
N SER A 132 18.88 22.99 -26.81
CA SER A 132 20.26 23.06 -27.33
C SER A 132 20.82 24.49 -27.39
N GLY A 133 20.45 25.31 -26.40
CA GLY A 133 20.86 26.71 -26.28
C GLY A 133 19.99 27.74 -27.01
N GLU A 134 19.01 27.31 -27.80
CA GLU A 134 18.07 28.20 -28.47
C GLU A 134 16.80 28.38 -27.62
N VAL A 135 16.44 29.65 -27.36
CA VAL A 135 15.19 30.01 -26.68
C VAL A 135 14.01 29.73 -27.62
N LYS A 136 13.05 28.94 -27.15
CA LYS A 136 11.82 28.60 -27.89
C LYS A 136 10.63 29.39 -27.39
N ASN A 137 10.55 29.64 -26.08
CA ASN A 137 9.63 30.58 -25.47
C ASN A 137 10.30 31.29 -24.27
N GLY A 138 9.88 32.51 -23.97
CA GLY A 138 10.35 33.26 -22.80
C GLY A 138 11.77 33.86 -22.93
N SER A 139 12.57 33.81 -21.85
CA SER A 139 13.93 34.38 -21.81
C SER A 139 14.96 33.48 -21.09
N LEU A 140 16.23 33.88 -21.11
CA LEU A 140 17.32 33.20 -20.38
C LEU A 140 17.59 33.78 -18.99
N ASP A 141 16.81 34.75 -18.51
CA ASP A 141 17.15 35.52 -17.30
C ASP A 141 17.22 34.61 -16.06
N ALA A 142 16.21 33.75 -15.88
CA ALA A 142 16.18 32.79 -14.78
C ALA A 142 17.34 31.76 -14.89
N TRP A 143 17.69 31.35 -16.11
CA TRP A 143 18.78 30.41 -16.35
C TRP A 143 20.13 31.03 -16.02
N ASN A 144 20.36 32.27 -16.45
CA ASN A 144 21.56 33.04 -16.13
C ASN A 144 21.69 33.29 -14.63
N ALA A 145 20.59 33.61 -13.94
CA ALA A 145 20.56 33.75 -12.49
C ALA A 145 20.87 32.42 -11.77
N PHE A 146 20.29 31.31 -12.23
CA PHE A 146 20.60 29.98 -11.72
C PHE A 146 22.08 29.63 -11.88
N LEU A 147 22.64 29.79 -13.09
CA LEU A 147 24.06 29.52 -13.34
C LEU A 147 24.99 30.41 -12.52
N ALA A 148 24.65 31.70 -12.34
CA ALA A 148 25.40 32.58 -11.44
C ALA A 148 25.38 32.07 -10.00
N GLY A 149 24.21 31.60 -9.52
CA GLY A 149 24.08 30.96 -8.23
C GLY A 149 24.92 29.68 -8.11
N VAL A 150 24.88 28.80 -9.11
CA VAL A 150 25.68 27.56 -9.14
C VAL A 150 27.18 27.87 -9.07
N ARG A 151 27.63 28.87 -9.83
CA ARG A 151 29.02 29.35 -9.82
C ARG A 151 29.46 29.88 -8.45
N ALA A 152 28.51 30.36 -7.65
CA ALA A 152 28.74 30.90 -6.31
C ALA A 152 28.63 29.86 -5.19
N VAL A 153 28.36 28.57 -5.48
CA VAL A 153 28.25 27.54 -4.43
C VAL A 153 29.61 27.25 -3.82
N THR A 154 29.81 27.73 -2.60
CA THR A 154 30.96 27.43 -1.73
C THR A 154 30.54 27.00 -0.32
N SER A 155 29.24 27.03 -0.03
CA SER A 155 28.66 26.73 1.28
C SER A 155 27.29 26.03 1.13
N LEU A 156 26.85 25.36 2.20
CA LEU A 156 25.53 24.73 2.26
C LEU A 156 24.40 25.75 2.07
N ALA A 157 24.55 26.95 2.64
CA ALA A 157 23.58 28.03 2.48
C ALA A 157 23.39 28.43 1.00
N ASN A 158 24.48 28.55 0.24
CA ASN A 158 24.41 28.90 -1.17
C ASN A 158 23.77 27.76 -1.99
N TYR A 159 24.10 26.51 -1.65
CA TYR A 159 23.49 25.34 -2.30
C TYR A 159 21.97 25.27 -2.04
N GLN A 160 21.55 25.39 -0.78
CA GLN A 160 20.12 25.38 -0.41
C GLN A 160 19.35 26.54 -1.04
N ARG A 161 19.97 27.72 -1.18
CA ARG A 161 19.35 28.86 -1.85
C ARG A 161 18.98 28.58 -3.31
N LEU A 162 19.74 27.74 -4.04
CA LEU A 162 19.37 27.35 -5.41
C LEU A 162 18.02 26.61 -5.45
N LYS A 163 17.73 25.84 -4.41
CA LYS A 163 16.52 25.06 -4.21
C LYS A 163 15.39 25.90 -3.58
N GLY A 164 15.63 27.20 -3.34
CA GLY A 164 14.69 28.05 -2.61
C GLY A 164 14.62 27.75 -1.11
N LEU A 165 15.64 27.12 -0.52
CA LEU A 165 15.61 26.65 0.87
C LEU A 165 16.52 27.49 1.77
N ASN A 166 16.17 27.53 3.05
CA ASN A 166 17.05 27.95 4.13
C ASN A 166 18.17 26.90 4.34
N PRO A 167 19.27 27.23 5.06
CA PRO A 167 20.35 26.29 5.31
C PRO A 167 19.90 24.98 5.99
N ASP A 168 18.85 25.03 6.80
CA ASP A 168 18.24 23.88 7.49
C ASP A 168 17.34 23.02 6.57
N GLY A 169 17.12 23.43 5.32
CA GLY A 169 16.27 22.76 4.35
C GLY A 169 14.81 23.20 4.33
N SER A 170 14.38 24.10 5.22
CA SER A 170 13.02 24.66 5.21
C SER A 170 12.78 25.59 4.02
N ARG A 171 11.56 25.66 3.49
CA ARG A 171 11.23 26.53 2.34
C ARG A 171 11.34 28.01 2.73
N ASN A 172 12.03 28.79 1.91
CA ASN A 172 12.11 30.24 2.05
C ASN A 172 11.37 30.94 0.90
N ALA A 173 10.20 31.51 1.17
CA ALA A 173 9.37 32.17 0.16
C ALA A 173 10.06 33.36 -0.56
N ALA A 174 11.09 33.96 0.03
CA ALA A 174 11.87 35.04 -0.60
C ALA A 174 12.93 34.53 -1.58
N PHE A 175 13.24 33.23 -1.58
CA PHE A 175 14.19 32.64 -2.51
C PHE A 175 13.48 32.00 -3.71
N PRO A 176 13.91 32.33 -4.95
CA PRO A 176 13.39 31.65 -6.12
C PRO A 176 13.80 30.18 -6.09
N GLU A 177 12.89 29.32 -6.50
CA GLU A 177 13.18 27.92 -6.73
C GLU A 177 13.72 27.78 -8.16
N TYR A 178 15.04 27.61 -8.28
CA TYR A 178 15.69 27.40 -9.56
C TYR A 178 16.07 25.94 -9.76
N PHE A 179 16.42 25.23 -8.70
CA PHE A 179 17.01 23.91 -8.80
C PHE A 179 16.09 22.80 -8.27
N ASP A 180 15.48 22.07 -9.20
CA ASP A 180 14.92 20.75 -8.91
C ASP A 180 16.04 19.70 -9.00
N GLY A 181 16.66 19.44 -7.84
CA GLY A 181 17.75 18.47 -7.71
C GLY A 181 17.39 17.07 -8.22
N PRO A 182 16.31 16.44 -7.69
CA PRO A 182 15.85 15.12 -8.16
C PRO A 182 15.70 15.01 -9.68
N ASN A 183 15.01 15.97 -10.32
CA ASN A 183 14.83 15.95 -11.76
C ASN A 183 16.15 16.06 -12.52
N TYR A 184 16.98 17.03 -12.16
CA TYR A 184 18.26 17.25 -12.82
C TYR A 184 19.19 16.04 -12.67
N MET A 185 19.30 15.48 -11.46
CA MET A 185 20.20 14.35 -11.19
C MET A 185 19.75 13.07 -11.91
N ASP A 186 18.45 12.78 -11.97
CA ASP A 186 17.92 11.64 -12.74
C ASP A 186 18.18 11.82 -14.24
N TYR A 187 17.93 13.01 -14.78
CA TYR A 187 18.25 13.38 -16.16
C TYR A 187 19.74 13.19 -16.49
N MET A 188 20.61 13.60 -15.57
CA MET A 188 22.06 13.40 -15.67
C MET A 188 22.40 11.91 -15.66
N LEU A 189 21.81 11.12 -14.74
CA LEU A 189 22.05 9.69 -14.64
C LEU A 189 21.66 8.93 -15.89
N VAL A 190 20.53 9.25 -16.53
CA VAL A 190 20.13 8.59 -17.79
C VAL A 190 21.16 8.84 -18.90
N ASN A 191 21.65 10.08 -19.07
CA ASN A 191 22.70 10.41 -20.05
C ASN A 191 24.06 9.78 -19.75
N ILE A 192 24.47 9.78 -18.48
CA ILE A 192 25.71 9.15 -18.03
C ILE A 192 25.62 7.64 -18.25
N TRP A 193 24.52 7.02 -17.84
CA TRP A 193 24.27 5.59 -17.99
C TRP A 193 24.25 5.19 -19.46
N GLY A 194 23.56 5.91 -20.34
CA GLY A 194 23.55 5.62 -21.77
C GLY A 194 24.89 5.81 -22.47
N GLY A 195 25.84 6.51 -21.83
CA GLY A 195 27.12 6.85 -22.46
C GLY A 195 26.97 7.84 -23.60
N ASN A 196 26.09 8.84 -23.44
CA ASN A 196 25.75 9.79 -24.50
C ASN A 196 26.97 10.60 -24.97
N TRP A 197 27.32 10.52 -26.26
CA TRP A 197 28.47 11.25 -26.83
C TRP A 197 28.18 12.72 -27.09
N ASP A 198 27.05 13.02 -27.72
CA ASP A 198 26.81 14.31 -28.37
C ASP A 198 26.13 15.31 -27.40
N TRP A 199 26.15 14.96 -26.12
CA TRP A 199 25.64 15.68 -24.96
C TRP A 199 26.82 15.98 -24.02
N PRO A 200 26.87 17.09 -23.23
CA PRO A 200 25.77 17.97 -22.80
C PRO A 200 25.70 19.34 -23.48
N ASN A 201 26.44 19.58 -24.56
CA ASN A 201 26.40 20.87 -25.25
C ASN A 201 25.18 21.03 -26.18
N LYS A 202 24.57 19.91 -26.58
CA LYS A 202 23.37 19.80 -27.40
C LYS A 202 22.54 18.62 -26.86
N ASN A 203 21.43 18.30 -27.54
CA ASN A 203 20.62 17.11 -27.30
C ASN A 203 19.95 17.16 -25.92
N PHE A 204 19.30 18.29 -25.66
CA PHE A 204 18.54 18.50 -24.44
C PHE A 204 17.39 19.48 -24.67
N TRP A 205 16.39 19.33 -23.83
CA TRP A 205 15.45 20.40 -23.52
C TRP A 205 15.49 20.69 -22.02
N PHE A 206 15.27 21.95 -21.66
CA PHE A 206 14.88 22.29 -20.31
C PHE A 206 13.90 23.46 -20.32
N GLY A 207 13.14 23.60 -19.24
CA GLY A 207 12.28 24.74 -19.05
C GLY A 207 11.94 25.02 -17.60
N ARG A 208 11.40 26.21 -17.35
CA ARG A 208 10.93 26.64 -16.03
C ARG A 208 9.67 27.48 -16.17
N GLN A 209 8.69 27.21 -15.32
CA GLN A 209 7.50 28.05 -15.20
C GLN A 209 7.84 29.30 -14.37
N ARG A 210 7.56 30.50 -14.89
CA ARG A 210 7.98 31.76 -14.27
C ARG A 210 7.36 32.01 -12.88
N GLY A 211 6.13 31.55 -12.65
CA GLY A 211 5.42 31.63 -11.37
C GLY A 211 5.82 30.62 -10.29
N GLY A 212 6.75 29.70 -10.56
CA GLY A 212 7.22 28.69 -9.62
C GLY A 212 6.25 27.53 -9.33
N LEU A 213 5.12 27.41 -10.04
CA LEU A 213 4.12 26.35 -9.82
C LEU A 213 4.70 24.94 -10.01
N ALA A 214 5.61 24.79 -10.97
CA ALA A 214 6.24 23.52 -11.29
C ALA A 214 7.56 23.28 -10.51
N GLY A 215 7.89 24.16 -9.56
CA GLY A 215 9.20 24.17 -8.88
C GLY A 215 10.33 24.75 -9.75
N GLY A 216 11.54 24.21 -9.57
CA GLY A 216 12.74 24.60 -10.32
C GLY A 216 12.75 24.22 -11.81
N PHE A 217 13.91 24.38 -12.45
CA PHE A 217 14.14 23.95 -13.84
C PHE A 217 13.88 22.44 -14.01
N LYS A 218 13.15 22.08 -15.06
CA LYS A 218 12.92 20.71 -15.50
C LYS A 218 13.74 20.42 -16.74
N PHE A 219 14.41 19.28 -16.75
CA PHE A 219 15.28 18.80 -17.82
C PHE A 219 14.67 17.54 -18.42
N TYR A 220 14.67 17.47 -19.75
CA TYR A 220 14.03 16.39 -20.49
C TYR A 220 15.06 15.69 -21.38
N ILE A 221 14.96 14.36 -21.45
CA ILE A 221 15.75 13.57 -22.41
C ILE A 221 15.30 13.89 -23.82
N TRP A 222 16.26 14.15 -24.69
CA TRP A 222 16.01 14.41 -26.10
C TRP A 222 17.23 14.08 -26.94
N ASP A 223 17.02 13.43 -28.07
CA ASP A 223 18.10 13.06 -28.99
C ASP A 223 19.14 12.15 -28.34
N PHE A 224 18.63 11.12 -27.67
CA PHE A 224 19.40 10.12 -26.92
C PHE A 224 19.94 8.99 -27.83
N GLU A 225 20.00 9.23 -29.14
CA GLU A 225 20.31 8.22 -30.16
C GLU A 225 21.78 7.76 -30.11
N ASN A 226 22.71 8.64 -29.75
CA ASN A 226 24.16 8.36 -29.71
C ASN A 226 24.59 7.77 -28.35
N THR A 227 23.95 6.67 -27.98
CA THR A 227 24.07 5.95 -26.70
C THR A 227 24.11 4.45 -26.93
N MET A 228 24.35 3.67 -25.88
CA MET A 228 24.12 2.21 -25.87
C MET A 228 24.78 1.47 -27.05
N GLY A 229 26.06 1.76 -27.32
CA GLY A 229 26.80 1.09 -28.39
C GLY A 229 26.69 1.71 -29.78
N ASN A 230 25.76 2.66 -29.99
CA ASN A 230 25.57 3.30 -31.30
C ASN A 230 26.87 3.99 -31.72
N ASN A 231 27.38 3.58 -32.88
CA ASN A 231 28.75 3.84 -33.32
C ASN A 231 29.75 3.52 -32.19
N ARG A 232 30.29 2.29 -32.18
CA ARG A 232 31.01 1.77 -31.01
C ARG A 232 32.23 2.61 -30.59
N ASP A 233 32.84 3.37 -31.50
CA ASP A 233 33.90 4.33 -31.20
C ASP A 233 33.37 5.57 -30.48
N ARG A 234 32.15 5.98 -30.81
CA ARG A 234 31.42 7.01 -30.10
C ARG A 234 30.94 6.46 -28.78
N SER A 235 29.97 5.56 -28.68
CA SER A 235 29.38 5.16 -27.38
C SER A 235 29.74 3.72 -26.96
N PRO A 236 31.01 3.42 -26.60
CA PRO A 236 31.40 2.08 -26.17
C PRO A 236 30.76 1.70 -24.82
N LEU A 237 30.73 0.40 -24.53
CA LEU A 237 30.22 -0.15 -23.26
C LEU A 237 30.83 0.53 -22.02
N ASN A 238 32.13 0.83 -22.05
CA ASN A 238 32.86 1.47 -20.95
C ASN A 238 33.06 2.98 -21.18
N MET A 239 32.09 3.67 -21.79
CA MET A 239 32.14 5.13 -21.93
C MET A 239 32.10 5.80 -20.56
N VAL A 240 33.04 6.71 -20.29
CA VAL A 240 32.93 7.70 -19.20
C VAL A 240 32.19 8.92 -19.74
N SER A 241 31.01 9.21 -19.20
CA SER A 241 30.21 10.37 -19.61
C SER A 241 29.94 11.28 -18.40
N PRO A 242 29.96 12.62 -18.55
CA PRO A 242 30.38 13.39 -19.72
C PRO A 242 31.87 13.18 -20.07
N ARG A 243 32.26 13.47 -21.32
CA ARG A 243 33.50 12.95 -21.93
C ARG A 243 34.74 13.82 -21.73
N ALA A 244 34.57 15.05 -21.27
CA ALA A 244 35.62 15.96 -20.81
C ALA A 244 35.00 17.05 -19.93
N GLY A 245 35.81 17.99 -19.43
CA GLY A 245 35.34 19.09 -18.58
C GLY A 245 34.14 19.81 -19.19
N THR A 246 33.01 19.78 -18.50
CA THR A 246 31.74 20.37 -18.93
C THR A 246 31.57 21.81 -18.45
N THR A 247 32.65 22.43 -17.96
CA THR A 247 32.68 23.87 -17.64
C THR A 247 32.29 24.68 -18.87
N GLY A 248 31.22 25.48 -18.77
CA GLY A 248 30.69 26.28 -19.88
C GLY A 248 29.79 25.53 -20.86
N SER A 249 29.53 24.23 -20.62
CA SER A 249 28.45 23.52 -21.31
C SER A 249 27.10 23.85 -20.68
N TRP A 250 26.02 23.89 -21.47
CA TRP A 250 24.67 24.22 -21.02
C TRP A 250 24.22 23.40 -19.80
N VAL A 251 23.67 22.20 -20.05
CA VAL A 251 23.11 21.36 -19.00
C VAL A 251 24.18 20.60 -18.21
N GLY A 252 25.45 20.63 -18.65
CA GLY A 252 26.56 19.96 -17.98
C GLY A 252 27.37 20.86 -17.04
N GLU A 253 27.33 22.18 -17.17
CA GLU A 253 28.03 23.09 -16.25
C GLU A 253 27.52 22.98 -14.81
N PRO A 254 26.20 22.86 -14.54
CA PRO A 254 25.75 22.71 -13.17
C PRO A 254 26.34 21.48 -12.49
N HIS A 255 26.33 20.32 -13.15
CA HIS A 255 26.95 19.11 -12.62
C HIS A 255 28.46 19.25 -12.42
N ASP A 256 29.20 19.84 -13.39
CA ASP A 256 30.65 20.06 -13.29
C ASP A 256 31.07 20.82 -12.02
N ARG A 257 30.26 21.82 -11.67
CA ARG A 257 30.53 22.69 -10.53
C ARG A 257 30.01 22.07 -9.24
N LEU A 258 28.76 21.62 -9.23
CA LEU A 258 28.10 21.12 -8.03
C LEU A 258 28.71 19.80 -7.53
N ARG A 259 29.25 18.95 -8.41
CA ARG A 259 29.97 17.72 -8.00
C ARG A 259 31.18 17.97 -7.10
N ARG A 260 31.66 19.20 -6.98
CA ARG A 260 32.77 19.57 -6.08
C ARG A 260 32.26 19.81 -4.64
N PHE A 261 30.96 20.00 -4.47
CA PHE A 261 30.31 20.21 -3.18
C PHE A 261 29.81 18.89 -2.60
N SER A 262 30.09 18.62 -1.33
CA SER A 262 29.78 17.33 -0.68
C SER A 262 28.29 17.02 -0.64
N GLU A 263 27.43 18.02 -0.41
CA GLU A 263 25.98 17.77 -0.30
C GLU A 263 25.39 17.33 -1.64
N TYR A 264 25.78 17.97 -2.75
CA TYR A 264 25.35 17.53 -4.08
C TYR A 264 25.82 16.12 -4.38
N ARG A 265 27.06 15.74 -4.00
CA ARG A 265 27.55 14.37 -4.18
C ARG A 265 26.72 13.36 -3.40
N MET A 266 26.29 13.70 -2.19
CA MET A 266 25.43 12.83 -1.38
C MET A 266 24.03 12.69 -2.01
N GLU A 267 23.38 13.80 -2.36
CA GLU A 267 22.07 13.76 -3.02
C GLU A 267 22.14 12.99 -4.36
N PHE A 268 23.23 13.15 -5.13
CA PHE A 268 23.46 12.40 -6.36
C PHE A 268 23.63 10.89 -6.07
N ALA A 269 24.38 10.54 -5.03
CA ALA A 269 24.55 9.16 -4.61
C ALA A 269 23.22 8.52 -4.17
N ASP A 270 22.32 9.28 -3.55
CA ASP A 270 20.98 8.80 -3.19
C ASP A 270 20.16 8.47 -4.44
N ARG A 271 20.26 9.28 -5.51
CA ARG A 271 19.64 8.96 -6.81
C ARG A 271 20.24 7.70 -7.43
N VAL A 272 21.56 7.52 -7.32
CA VAL A 272 22.24 6.30 -7.79
C VAL A 272 21.73 5.09 -7.02
N GLN A 273 21.68 5.14 -5.69
CA GLN A 273 21.18 4.05 -4.86
C GLN A 273 19.73 3.67 -5.22
N LYS A 274 18.88 4.68 -5.43
CA LYS A 274 17.49 4.48 -5.85
C LYS A 274 17.36 3.76 -7.20
N HIS A 275 18.21 4.12 -8.18
CA HIS A 275 18.01 3.69 -9.57
C HIS A 275 18.89 2.52 -10.01
N PHE A 276 20.04 2.27 -9.37
CA PHE A 276 21.00 1.25 -9.80
C PHE A 276 20.79 -0.12 -9.14
N PHE A 277 20.06 -0.19 -8.01
CA PHE A 277 19.99 -1.38 -7.18
C PHE A 277 18.56 -1.94 -7.11
N GLY A 278 18.46 -3.26 -6.98
CA GLY A 278 17.18 -3.99 -6.87
C GLY A 278 16.25 -3.73 -8.04
N ASP A 279 15.08 -3.17 -7.76
CA ASP A 279 14.03 -2.79 -8.70
C ASP A 279 14.22 -1.38 -9.31
N GLY A 280 15.33 -0.70 -8.99
CA GLY A 280 15.69 0.59 -9.58
C GLY A 280 15.65 0.58 -11.12
N VAL A 281 15.31 1.72 -11.72
CA VAL A 281 15.03 1.84 -13.16
C VAL A 281 16.23 1.49 -14.04
N LEU A 282 17.45 1.75 -13.56
CA LEU A 282 18.72 1.43 -14.22
C LEU A 282 19.36 0.14 -13.69
N ALA A 283 18.67 -0.65 -12.87
CA ALA A 283 19.13 -1.99 -12.52
C ALA A 283 18.97 -2.93 -13.73
N PRO A 284 19.90 -3.88 -13.98
CA PRO A 284 19.80 -4.79 -15.13
C PRO A 284 18.47 -5.56 -15.20
N ALA A 285 17.93 -5.97 -14.04
CA ALA A 285 16.66 -6.67 -13.94
C ALA A 285 15.47 -5.84 -14.46
N SER A 286 15.53 -4.50 -14.31
CA SER A 286 14.53 -3.56 -14.81
C SER A 286 14.77 -3.18 -16.27
N LEU A 287 16.03 -3.04 -16.68
CA LEU A 287 16.41 -2.57 -18.02
C LEU A 287 16.13 -3.59 -19.12
N VAL A 288 16.51 -4.84 -18.91
CA VAL A 288 16.40 -5.91 -19.92
C VAL A 288 14.96 -6.13 -20.41
N PRO A 289 13.94 -6.32 -19.54
CA PRO A 289 12.56 -6.50 -20.02
C PRO A 289 12.06 -5.24 -20.73
N ARG A 290 12.33 -4.03 -20.21
CA ARG A 290 11.89 -2.77 -20.83
C ARG A 290 12.45 -2.59 -22.24
N TYR A 291 13.74 -2.90 -22.44
CA TYR A 291 14.36 -2.80 -23.77
C TYR A 291 13.78 -3.86 -24.72
N ARG A 292 13.62 -5.10 -24.24
CA ARG A 292 13.02 -6.18 -25.03
C ARG A 292 11.60 -5.84 -25.49
N ASP A 293 10.77 -5.32 -24.60
CA ASP A 293 9.39 -4.94 -24.92
C ASP A 293 9.34 -3.82 -25.96
N LEU A 294 10.26 -2.87 -25.90
CA LEU A 294 10.35 -1.79 -26.88
C LEU A 294 10.87 -2.28 -28.23
N ALA A 295 11.90 -3.15 -28.24
CA ALA A 295 12.45 -3.75 -29.44
C ALA A 295 11.41 -4.62 -30.17
N ALA A 296 10.62 -5.39 -29.42
CA ALA A 296 9.54 -6.22 -29.98
C ALA A 296 8.47 -5.41 -30.72
N GLN A 297 8.24 -4.14 -30.34
CA GLN A 297 7.28 -3.27 -31.03
C GLN A 297 7.72 -2.88 -32.43
N VAL A 298 9.03 -2.85 -32.72
CA VAL A 298 9.57 -2.36 -34.00
C VAL A 298 10.17 -3.46 -34.87
N GLU A 299 10.54 -4.61 -34.31
CA GLU A 299 11.28 -5.66 -35.03
C GLU A 299 10.63 -6.06 -36.36
N SER A 300 9.32 -6.30 -36.37
CA SER A 300 8.60 -6.63 -37.62
C SER A 300 8.58 -5.47 -38.61
N ALA A 301 8.50 -4.22 -38.11
CA ALA A 301 8.52 -3.02 -38.94
C ALA A 301 9.88 -2.78 -39.61
N VAL A 302 10.98 -3.28 -39.02
CA VAL A 302 12.33 -3.21 -39.60
C VAL A 302 12.41 -3.92 -40.96
N ILE A 303 11.58 -4.93 -41.21
CA ILE A 303 11.53 -5.61 -42.53
C ILE A 303 11.10 -4.62 -43.63
N ALA A 304 10.04 -3.85 -43.38
CA ALA A 304 9.58 -2.85 -44.33
C ALA A 304 10.54 -1.65 -44.39
N GLU A 305 11.16 -1.30 -43.27
CA GLU A 305 12.17 -0.24 -43.19
C GLU A 305 13.41 -0.55 -44.04
N THR A 306 13.98 -1.75 -43.90
CA THR A 306 15.13 -2.22 -44.70
C THR A 306 14.80 -2.31 -46.18
N ALA A 307 13.59 -2.77 -46.53
CA ALA A 307 13.15 -2.82 -47.92
C ALA A 307 13.05 -1.44 -48.58
N ARG A 308 12.83 -0.37 -47.80
CA ARG A 308 12.66 0.99 -48.31
C ARG A 308 13.94 1.84 -48.21
N TRP A 309 14.70 1.68 -47.14
CA TRP A 309 15.82 2.56 -46.78
C TRP A 309 17.12 1.82 -46.46
N GLY A 310 17.15 0.49 -46.51
CA GLY A 310 18.34 -0.30 -46.17
C GLY A 310 19.53 -0.04 -47.10
N ASP A 311 19.29 0.53 -48.28
CA ASP A 311 20.27 0.90 -49.29
C ASP A 311 20.55 2.41 -49.40
N ASP A 312 19.97 3.25 -48.51
CA ASP A 312 20.17 4.72 -48.54
C ASP A 312 21.67 5.08 -48.45
N HIS A 313 22.41 4.37 -47.58
CA HIS A 313 23.85 4.55 -47.38
C HIS A 313 24.70 3.27 -47.53
N PHE A 314 24.08 2.11 -47.69
CA PHE A 314 24.78 0.82 -47.55
C PHE A 314 24.70 -0.04 -48.81
N SER A 315 25.85 -0.58 -49.20
CA SER A 315 25.96 -1.63 -50.21
C SER A 315 26.87 -2.75 -49.67
N PRO A 316 26.37 -3.99 -49.52
CA PRO A 316 24.97 -4.42 -49.72
C PRO A 316 23.99 -3.75 -48.73
N PRO A 317 22.67 -3.74 -49.04
CA PRO A 317 21.66 -3.15 -48.16
C PRO A 317 21.58 -3.84 -46.80
N GLN A 318 21.26 -3.10 -45.74
CA GLN A 318 21.00 -3.63 -44.40
C GLN A 318 19.76 -4.53 -44.39
N VAL A 319 19.79 -5.61 -43.61
CA VAL A 319 18.66 -6.54 -43.44
C VAL A 319 18.29 -6.73 -41.97
N LEU A 320 17.14 -7.36 -41.70
CA LEU A 320 16.65 -7.59 -40.34
C LEU A 320 17.69 -8.27 -39.43
N SER A 321 18.47 -9.22 -39.95
CA SER A 321 19.47 -9.94 -39.15
C SER A 321 20.59 -9.04 -38.62
N ASP A 322 20.89 -7.93 -39.30
CA ASP A 322 21.90 -6.98 -38.82
C ASP A 322 21.38 -6.17 -37.63
N TRP A 323 20.13 -5.70 -37.70
CA TRP A 323 19.46 -5.06 -36.57
C TRP A 323 19.29 -6.00 -35.37
N GLN A 324 18.93 -7.28 -35.62
CA GLN A 324 18.81 -8.28 -34.56
C GLN A 324 20.14 -8.54 -33.84
N ARG A 325 21.26 -8.50 -34.57
CA ARG A 325 22.60 -8.70 -34.01
C ARG A 325 22.96 -7.63 -32.98
N GLU A 326 22.67 -6.36 -33.28
CA GLU A 326 22.92 -5.28 -32.32
C GLU A 326 21.92 -5.33 -31.15
N ARG A 327 20.63 -5.64 -31.39
CA ARG A 327 19.65 -5.85 -30.32
C ARG A 327 20.15 -6.92 -29.33
N ASP A 328 20.64 -8.03 -29.86
CA ASP A 328 21.13 -9.16 -29.07
C ASP A 328 22.44 -8.81 -28.34
N TRP A 329 23.30 -7.97 -28.92
CA TRP A 329 24.46 -7.42 -28.22
C TRP A 329 24.05 -6.49 -27.08
N ILE A 330 23.06 -5.61 -27.27
CA ILE A 330 22.58 -4.72 -26.22
C ILE A 330 21.98 -5.53 -25.07
N LEU A 331 21.10 -6.49 -25.38
CA LEU A 331 20.45 -7.35 -24.38
C LEU A 331 21.44 -8.29 -23.68
N GLY A 332 22.38 -8.89 -24.43
CA GLY A 332 23.29 -9.92 -23.93
C GLY A 332 24.60 -9.38 -23.33
N SER A 333 25.02 -8.19 -23.74
CA SER A 333 26.30 -7.59 -23.32
C SER A 333 26.16 -6.23 -22.66
N TYR A 334 25.46 -5.27 -23.29
CA TYR A 334 25.44 -3.90 -22.79
C TYR A 334 24.64 -3.75 -21.48
N LEU A 335 23.34 -4.08 -21.49
CA LEU A 335 22.46 -3.87 -20.33
C LEU A 335 22.88 -4.67 -19.08
N PRO A 336 23.35 -5.94 -19.20
CA PRO A 336 23.80 -6.69 -18.02
C PRO A 336 25.03 -6.09 -17.32
N GLN A 337 25.89 -5.37 -18.05
CA GLN A 337 27.19 -4.90 -17.54
C GLN A 337 27.22 -3.39 -17.24
N ARG A 338 26.50 -2.57 -18.03
CA ARG A 338 26.65 -1.11 -18.03
C ARG A 338 26.42 -0.49 -16.66
N THR A 339 25.41 -0.94 -15.92
CA THR A 339 25.07 -0.42 -14.59
C THR A 339 26.21 -0.60 -13.60
N GLY A 340 26.84 -1.78 -13.57
CA GLY A 340 28.00 -2.04 -12.72
C GLY A 340 29.24 -1.23 -13.11
N ILE A 341 29.48 -1.07 -14.43
CA ILE A 341 30.57 -0.23 -14.94
C ILE A 341 30.39 1.23 -14.51
N VAL A 342 29.20 1.79 -14.70
CA VAL A 342 28.92 3.19 -14.36
C VAL A 342 28.99 3.39 -12.85
N LEU A 343 28.50 2.44 -12.04
CA LEU A 343 28.65 2.50 -10.58
C LEU A 343 30.14 2.58 -10.17
N ALA A 344 31.01 1.78 -10.80
CA ALA A 344 32.45 1.83 -10.54
C ALA A 344 33.06 3.18 -10.95
N GLN A 345 32.66 3.74 -12.10
CA GLN A 345 33.09 5.07 -12.55
C GLN A 345 32.63 6.18 -11.58
N LEU A 346 31.40 6.09 -11.06
CA LEU A 346 30.85 7.05 -10.11
C LEU A 346 31.58 6.99 -8.76
N ARG A 347 31.91 5.79 -8.27
CA ARG A 347 32.77 5.60 -7.09
C ARG A 347 34.14 6.23 -7.28
N ALA A 348 34.79 5.96 -8.41
CA ALA A 348 36.09 6.55 -8.74
C ALA A 348 36.03 8.09 -8.84
N ALA A 349 34.91 8.64 -9.29
CA ALA A 349 34.66 10.08 -9.36
C ALA A 349 34.20 10.70 -8.02
N GLY A 350 34.02 9.90 -6.96
CA GLY A 350 33.51 10.34 -5.67
C GLY A 350 32.03 10.74 -5.66
N LEU A 351 31.28 10.37 -6.70
CA LEU A 351 29.83 10.63 -6.87
C LEU A 351 28.95 9.51 -6.27
N TYR A 352 29.58 8.45 -5.78
CA TYR A 352 28.94 7.43 -4.95
C TYR A 352 29.92 7.04 -3.81
N PRO A 353 29.47 6.94 -2.55
CA PRO A 353 30.33 6.58 -1.41
C PRO A 353 31.01 5.23 -1.56
N GLN A 354 32.09 5.02 -0.81
CA GLN A 354 32.70 3.70 -0.72
C GLN A 354 31.92 2.79 0.24
N THR A 355 31.33 3.39 1.28
CA THR A 355 30.43 2.71 2.20
C THR A 355 29.14 2.31 1.50
N ASP A 356 28.84 1.01 1.48
CA ASP A 356 27.60 0.48 0.91
C ASP A 356 26.39 0.92 1.73
N ALA A 357 25.28 1.22 1.03
CA ALA A 357 24.04 1.55 1.67
C ALA A 357 23.41 0.31 2.35
N PRO A 358 22.68 0.49 3.47
CA PRO A 358 21.98 -0.62 4.10
C PRO A 358 21.02 -1.33 3.14
N ALA A 359 20.81 -2.62 3.33
CA ALA A 359 19.83 -3.40 2.59
C ALA A 359 18.54 -3.57 3.40
N LEU A 360 17.40 -3.36 2.75
CA LEU A 360 16.05 -3.64 3.25
C LEU A 360 15.50 -4.90 2.58
N ALA A 361 14.89 -5.78 3.38
CA ALA A 361 14.21 -6.98 2.90
C ALA A 361 12.87 -7.20 3.64
N PRO A 362 11.71 -7.11 2.96
CA PRO A 362 11.54 -6.60 1.59
C PRO A 362 11.95 -5.12 1.48
N ARG A 363 12.14 -4.63 0.25
CA ARG A 363 12.56 -3.23 0.00
C ARG A 363 11.45 -2.21 0.22
N GLY A 364 10.19 -2.66 0.23
CA GLY A 364 8.99 -1.83 0.32
C GLY A 364 7.78 -2.61 -0.20
N GLY A 365 6.64 -1.94 -0.25
CA GLY A 365 5.37 -2.49 -0.70
C GLY A 365 4.52 -3.08 0.42
N PRO A 366 3.50 -3.85 0.04
CA PRO A 366 2.64 -4.55 0.98
C PRO A 366 3.44 -5.57 1.79
N VAL A 367 3.25 -5.58 3.11
CA VAL A 367 3.89 -6.53 4.02
C VAL A 367 2.89 -7.17 4.96
N SER A 368 3.08 -8.45 5.22
CA SER A 368 2.33 -9.17 6.25
C SER A 368 2.76 -8.69 7.64
N PRO A 369 1.83 -8.37 8.56
CA PRO A 369 2.17 -7.96 9.92
C PRO A 369 2.96 -9.01 10.73
N VAL A 370 2.95 -10.28 10.30
CA VAL A 370 3.66 -11.38 10.96
C VAL A 370 4.99 -11.75 10.29
N LEU A 371 5.31 -11.15 9.14
CA LEU A 371 6.62 -11.31 8.50
C LEU A 371 7.44 -10.05 8.73
N PRO A 372 8.69 -10.17 9.20
CA PRO A 372 9.46 -8.98 9.48
C PRO A 372 10.03 -8.32 8.23
N VAL A 373 10.19 -7.01 8.31
CA VAL A 373 11.12 -6.23 7.51
C VAL A 373 12.49 -6.29 8.19
N LEU A 374 13.51 -6.68 7.43
CA LEU A 374 14.89 -6.77 7.89
C LEU A 374 15.71 -5.60 7.34
N LEU A 375 16.55 -5.01 8.21
CA LEU A 375 17.52 -3.99 7.84
C LEU A 375 18.93 -4.50 8.16
N SER A 376 19.83 -4.42 7.20
CA SER A 376 21.19 -4.97 7.33
C SER A 376 22.25 -4.07 6.69
N THR A 377 23.51 -4.20 7.13
CA THR A 377 24.67 -3.50 6.57
C THR A 377 25.94 -4.35 6.70
N VAL A 378 27.00 -3.94 6.03
CA VAL A 378 28.37 -4.42 6.28
C VAL A 378 29.23 -3.39 7.04
N ALA A 379 28.71 -2.18 7.26
CA ALA A 379 29.38 -1.12 7.99
C ALA A 379 29.30 -1.31 9.52
N SER A 380 30.12 -0.55 10.25
CA SER A 380 30.11 -0.52 11.72
C SER A 380 28.86 0.13 12.33
N GLU A 381 28.17 1.01 11.60
CA GLU A 381 26.98 1.71 12.10
C GLU A 381 25.84 1.75 11.08
N ILE A 382 24.60 1.69 11.59
CA ILE A 382 23.37 2.05 10.86
C ILE A 382 22.68 3.19 11.60
N TYR A 383 22.19 4.16 10.83
CA TYR A 383 21.25 5.16 11.26
C TYR A 383 19.95 5.00 10.48
N TYR A 384 18.81 4.93 11.16
CA TYR A 384 17.52 4.79 10.50
C TYR A 384 16.41 5.59 11.17
N THR A 385 15.35 5.85 10.42
CA THR A 385 14.09 6.45 10.87
C THR A 385 12.93 5.61 10.34
N THR A 386 11.77 5.68 11.01
CA THR A 386 10.53 4.99 10.61
C THR A 386 9.39 5.95 10.24
N ASN A 387 9.63 7.26 10.36
CA ASN A 387 8.70 8.33 10.01
C ASN A 387 8.97 8.94 8.62
N GLY A 388 9.94 8.40 7.88
CA GLY A 388 10.28 8.84 6.53
C GLY A 388 11.18 10.07 6.43
N VAL A 389 11.72 10.61 7.53
CA VAL A 389 12.76 11.67 7.45
C VAL A 389 14.13 11.05 7.16
N ASP A 390 15.02 11.75 6.45
CA ASP A 390 16.39 11.23 6.24
C ASP A 390 17.14 11.20 7.60
N PRO A 391 17.78 10.08 7.99
CA PRO A 391 18.59 10.02 9.22
C PRO A 391 19.80 10.97 9.21
N ARG A 392 20.16 11.55 8.06
CA ARG A 392 21.24 12.53 7.89
C ARG A 392 20.65 13.88 7.47
N LEU A 393 20.90 14.92 8.27
CA LEU A 393 20.59 16.31 7.92
C LEU A 393 21.48 16.82 6.78
N PRO A 394 21.04 17.84 6.02
CA PRO A 394 21.90 18.54 5.08
C PRO A 394 23.21 19.01 5.76
N GLY A 395 24.34 18.77 5.12
CA GLY A 395 25.67 19.02 5.69
C GLY A 395 26.26 17.85 6.49
N GLY A 396 25.50 16.79 6.77
CA GLY A 396 26.01 15.52 7.30
C GLY A 396 25.90 15.30 8.79
N ALA A 397 25.22 16.21 9.52
CA ALA A 397 24.84 15.96 10.90
C ALA A 397 23.78 14.85 10.99
N VAL A 398 23.70 14.19 12.14
CA VAL A 398 22.69 13.16 12.41
C VAL A 398 21.35 13.87 12.67
N HIS A 399 20.27 13.35 12.08
CA HIS A 399 18.91 13.84 12.35
C HIS A 399 18.47 13.45 13.77
N PRO A 400 17.78 14.31 14.54
CA PRO A 400 17.34 13.99 15.90
C PRO A 400 16.47 12.72 16.02
N ASP A 401 15.60 12.48 15.03
CA ASP A 401 14.76 11.28 14.95
C ASP A 401 15.52 9.99 14.55
N ALA A 402 16.81 10.09 14.21
CA ALA A 402 17.58 8.94 13.76
C ALA A 402 17.95 8.03 14.94
N VAL A 403 17.58 6.76 14.83
CA VAL A 403 18.05 5.70 15.73
C VAL A 403 19.40 5.20 15.21
N ARG A 404 20.42 5.21 16.09
CA ARG A 404 21.77 4.70 15.81
C ARG A 404 21.93 3.30 16.39
N VAL A 405 22.46 2.37 15.59
CA VAL A 405 22.86 1.01 16.01
C VAL A 405 24.33 0.79 15.63
N THR A 406 25.11 0.24 16.56
CA THR A 406 26.55 -0.02 16.39
C THR A 406 26.87 -1.50 16.51
N PHE A 407 27.73 -2.02 15.64
CA PHE A 407 28.11 -3.44 15.62
C PHE A 407 29.56 -3.65 16.10
N PRO A 408 29.79 -4.46 17.16
CA PRO A 408 31.15 -4.75 17.64
C PRO A 408 31.93 -5.57 16.60
N GLY A 409 33.05 -5.03 16.12
CA GLY A 409 33.91 -5.67 15.10
C GLY A 409 33.73 -5.18 13.66
N GLY A 410 32.88 -4.17 13.42
CA GLY A 410 32.57 -3.62 12.10
C GLY A 410 33.80 -3.05 11.37
N GLY A 411 34.03 -3.56 10.16
CA GLY A 411 35.08 -3.08 9.24
C GLY A 411 36.09 -4.13 8.78
N SER A 412 36.19 -5.32 9.41
CA SER A 412 37.30 -6.26 9.13
C SER A 412 36.93 -7.71 8.75
N SER A 413 35.65 -8.06 8.59
CA SER A 413 35.26 -9.31 7.93
C SER A 413 33.95 -9.07 7.21
N GLY A 414 33.77 -9.59 5.99
CA GLY A 414 32.57 -9.42 5.17
C GLY A 414 31.29 -10.07 5.73
N THR A 415 31.04 -9.90 7.02
CA THR A 415 29.89 -10.41 7.76
C THR A 415 28.78 -9.37 7.71
N THR A 416 27.59 -9.78 7.28
CA THR A 416 26.40 -8.92 7.23
C THR A 416 25.83 -8.75 8.63
N ASN A 417 25.83 -7.51 9.13
CA ASN A 417 25.17 -7.12 10.36
C ASN A 417 23.68 -6.91 10.09
N SER A 418 22.80 -7.45 10.93
CA SER A 418 21.35 -7.28 10.82
C SER A 418 20.78 -6.70 12.12
N LEU A 419 19.78 -5.83 12.00
CA LEU A 419 19.02 -5.33 13.14
C LEU A 419 17.98 -6.35 13.59
N ASP A 420 17.40 -6.09 14.76
CA ASP A 420 16.18 -6.77 15.19
C ASP A 420 15.07 -6.61 14.13
N PRO A 421 14.24 -7.65 13.93
CA PRO A 421 13.21 -7.61 12.88
C PRO A 421 12.13 -6.55 13.15
N PHE A 422 11.75 -5.79 12.12
CA PHE A 422 10.66 -4.81 12.21
C PHE A 422 9.32 -5.43 11.80
N PHE A 423 8.28 -5.28 12.62
CA PHE A 423 6.92 -5.69 12.27
C PHE A 423 6.07 -4.47 11.95
N ILE A 424 5.50 -4.42 10.74
CA ILE A 424 4.79 -3.25 10.22
C ILE A 424 3.28 -3.42 10.44
N ALA A 425 2.73 -2.71 11.43
CA ALA A 425 1.30 -2.72 11.77
C ALA A 425 0.50 -1.57 11.14
N GLN A 426 1.19 -0.54 10.64
CA GLN A 426 0.62 0.65 10.00
C GLN A 426 1.54 1.12 8.87
N PRO A 427 1.04 1.91 7.89
CA PRO A 427 1.91 2.48 6.86
C PRO A 427 3.17 3.13 7.46
N THR A 428 4.35 2.66 7.05
CA THR A 428 5.63 3.03 7.65
C THR A 428 6.65 3.28 6.54
N THR A 429 7.37 4.39 6.62
CA THR A 429 8.48 4.67 5.69
C THR A 429 9.79 4.56 6.44
N ILE A 430 10.59 3.56 6.10
CA ILE A 430 11.91 3.37 6.67
C ILE A 430 12.95 4.03 5.77
N ARG A 431 13.77 4.91 6.35
CA ARG A 431 14.94 5.50 5.70
C ARG A 431 16.18 5.15 6.49
N ALA A 432 17.21 4.66 5.82
CA ALA A 432 18.42 4.18 6.47
C ALA A 432 19.70 4.56 5.72
N ARG A 433 20.74 4.88 6.48
CA ARG A 433 22.11 5.08 6.00
C ARG A 433 23.08 4.29 6.88
N ALA A 434 24.10 3.74 6.27
CA ALA A 434 25.25 3.16 6.94
C ALA A 434 26.32 4.22 7.13
N ARG A 435 27.18 4.01 8.13
CA ARG A 435 28.33 4.88 8.36
C ARG A 435 29.55 4.08 8.75
N GLU A 436 30.69 4.41 8.13
CA GLU A 436 32.01 3.86 8.46
C GLU A 436 32.96 5.03 8.78
N GLY A 437 33.28 5.21 10.06
CA GLY A 437 33.98 6.40 10.54
C GLY A 437 33.26 7.70 10.17
N ALA A 438 33.86 8.49 9.28
CA ALA A 438 33.28 9.75 8.80
C ALA A 438 32.48 9.61 7.49
N ASP A 439 32.54 8.46 6.82
CA ASP A 439 31.91 8.24 5.52
C ASP A 439 30.46 7.76 5.68
N TRP A 440 29.54 8.50 5.08
CA TRP A 440 28.13 8.15 5.03
C TRP A 440 27.83 7.39 3.74
N SER A 441 27.02 6.34 3.81
CA SER A 441 26.46 5.72 2.61
C SER A 441 25.39 6.60 1.95
N ALA A 442 25.04 6.24 0.72
CA ALA A 442 23.79 6.68 0.09
C ALA A 442 22.56 6.22 0.89
N LEU A 443 21.41 6.85 0.65
CA LEU A 443 20.14 6.57 1.30
C LEU A 443 19.48 5.32 0.73
N THR A 444 19.12 4.38 1.61
CA THR A 444 18.12 3.35 1.32
C THR A 444 16.78 3.79 1.89
N GLU A 445 15.71 3.65 1.10
CA GLU A 445 14.34 3.96 1.49
C GLU A 445 13.43 2.78 1.14
N GLY A 446 12.50 2.47 2.03
CA GLY A 446 11.39 1.55 1.79
C GLY A 446 10.09 2.08 2.38
N GLN A 447 9.03 2.07 1.57
CA GLN A 447 7.67 2.40 2.01
C GLN A 447 6.89 1.12 2.19
N PHE A 448 6.35 0.89 3.37
CA PHE A 448 5.67 -0.35 3.74
C PHE A 448 4.23 -0.07 4.09
N VAL A 449 3.32 -0.87 3.55
CA VAL A 449 1.90 -0.83 3.92
C VAL A 449 1.50 -2.20 4.45
N PRO A 450 0.85 -2.30 5.62
CA PRO A 450 0.36 -3.58 6.09
C PRO A 450 -0.70 -4.11 5.12
N GLU A 451 -0.58 -5.37 4.73
CA GLU A 451 -1.59 -5.98 3.87
C GLU A 451 -2.91 -6.17 4.63
N VAL A 452 -3.96 -5.50 4.19
CA VAL A 452 -5.33 -5.66 4.72
C VAL A 452 -6.08 -6.80 4.03
N LEU A 453 -6.86 -7.56 4.79
CA LEU A 453 -7.80 -8.54 4.26
C LEU A 453 -9.09 -7.83 3.81
N ARG A 454 -9.75 -8.36 2.78
CA ARG A 454 -11.14 -7.98 2.49
C ARG A 454 -12.07 -8.67 3.50
N ALA A 455 -13.08 -7.96 3.95
CA ALA A 455 -14.09 -8.50 4.86
C ALA A 455 -14.80 -9.71 4.24
N THR A 456 -14.86 -10.82 4.97
CA THR A 456 -15.61 -12.03 4.63
C THR A 456 -16.16 -12.66 5.90
N SER A 457 -16.98 -13.70 5.76
CA SER A 457 -17.50 -14.49 6.89
C SER A 457 -16.40 -15.15 7.75
N ASN A 458 -15.18 -15.32 7.25
CA ASN A 458 -14.07 -15.88 8.04
C ASN A 458 -13.37 -14.84 8.93
N HIS A 459 -13.65 -13.54 8.75
CA HIS A 459 -12.87 -12.47 9.36
C HIS A 459 -13.64 -11.65 10.40
N LEU A 460 -14.96 -11.53 10.26
CA LEU A 460 -15.77 -10.64 11.11
C LEU A 460 -16.94 -11.40 11.76
N VAL A 461 -17.22 -11.06 13.00
CA VAL A 461 -18.41 -11.48 13.74
C VAL A 461 -19.16 -10.25 14.28
N ILE A 462 -20.46 -10.39 14.52
CA ILE A 462 -21.19 -9.50 15.42
C ILE A 462 -21.00 -10.07 16.83
N SER A 463 -20.31 -9.33 17.69
CA SER A 463 -19.85 -9.84 19.00
C SER A 463 -20.77 -9.46 20.15
N GLU A 464 -21.45 -8.33 20.07
CA GLU A 464 -22.38 -7.85 21.08
C GLU A 464 -23.39 -6.88 20.46
N PHE A 465 -24.64 -6.90 20.91
CA PHE A 465 -25.59 -5.83 20.60
C PHE A 465 -26.66 -5.66 21.68
N CYS A 466 -27.13 -4.43 21.87
CA CYS A 466 -28.16 -4.08 22.84
C CYS A 466 -29.40 -3.57 22.11
N TYR A 467 -30.38 -4.44 21.92
CA TYR A 467 -31.63 -4.16 21.20
C TYR A 467 -32.76 -3.63 22.11
N ARG A 468 -32.53 -3.61 23.42
CA ARG A 468 -33.51 -3.15 24.41
C ARG A 468 -32.82 -2.51 25.63
N PRO A 469 -32.21 -1.33 25.48
CA PRO A 469 -31.49 -0.67 26.58
C PRO A 469 -32.41 -0.35 27.76
N ALA A 470 -31.82 -0.18 28.95
CA ALA A 470 -32.55 0.34 30.10
C ALA A 470 -32.94 1.81 29.89
N ASP A 471 -34.03 2.22 30.55
CA ASP A 471 -34.46 3.61 30.56
C ASP A 471 -33.34 4.53 31.10
N PRO A 472 -33.21 5.76 30.57
CA PRO A 472 -32.24 6.74 31.06
C PRO A 472 -32.45 7.01 32.55
N ALA A 473 -31.40 6.77 33.34
CA ALA A 473 -31.46 6.81 34.80
C ALA A 473 -30.64 7.95 35.40
N THR A 474 -29.61 8.43 34.69
CA THR A 474 -28.74 9.52 35.18
C THR A 474 -29.17 10.87 34.65
N GLN A 475 -28.80 11.96 35.36
CA GLN A 475 -29.04 13.32 34.88
C GLN A 475 -28.34 13.60 33.54
N ALA A 476 -27.16 13.00 33.32
CA ALA A 476 -26.43 13.14 32.06
C ALA A 476 -27.17 12.46 30.90
N GLU A 477 -27.77 11.29 31.13
CA GLU A 477 -28.54 10.56 30.12
C GLU A 477 -29.86 11.26 29.78
N THR A 478 -30.65 11.58 30.81
CA THR A 478 -31.97 12.23 30.67
C THR A 478 -31.89 13.63 30.06
N ALA A 479 -30.75 14.31 30.17
CA ALA A 479 -30.51 15.60 29.49
C ALA A 479 -30.33 15.46 27.98
N VAL A 480 -29.93 14.28 27.49
CA VAL A 480 -29.70 14.00 26.06
C VAL A 480 -30.92 13.37 25.42
N SER A 481 -31.48 12.32 26.04
CA SER A 481 -32.68 11.65 25.53
C SER A 481 -33.50 11.00 26.64
N SER A 482 -34.82 11.03 26.48
CA SER A 482 -35.77 10.24 27.27
C SER A 482 -36.17 8.92 26.60
N ASN A 483 -35.74 8.70 25.35
CA ASN A 483 -36.01 7.48 24.62
C ASN A 483 -34.88 6.47 24.86
N ARG A 484 -35.19 5.35 25.50
CA ARG A 484 -34.19 4.31 25.79
C ARG A 484 -33.56 3.71 24.51
N ASP A 485 -34.31 3.69 23.40
CA ASP A 485 -33.86 3.09 22.14
C ASP A 485 -32.73 3.92 21.51
N ASP A 486 -32.55 5.18 21.90
CA ASP A 486 -31.42 6.01 21.47
C ASP A 486 -30.07 5.50 22.01
N PHE A 487 -30.08 4.63 23.02
CA PHE A 487 -28.90 4.03 23.63
C PHE A 487 -28.54 2.65 23.06
N GLU A 488 -29.22 2.21 22.00
CA GLU A 488 -28.93 0.96 21.31
C GLU A 488 -27.55 1.00 20.63
N PHE A 489 -26.91 -0.16 20.57
CA PHE A 489 -25.65 -0.34 19.85
C PHE A 489 -25.51 -1.74 19.28
N LEU A 490 -24.63 -1.87 18.28
CA LEU A 490 -24.19 -3.12 17.69
C LEU A 490 -22.66 -3.07 17.53
N GLU A 491 -22.01 -4.17 17.86
CA GLU A 491 -20.56 -4.31 17.82
C GLU A 491 -20.12 -5.38 16.80
N ILE A 492 -19.12 -5.03 16.00
CA ILE A 492 -18.41 -5.98 15.16
C ILE A 492 -16.99 -6.23 15.70
N MET A 493 -16.51 -7.47 15.60
CA MET A 493 -15.16 -7.86 15.99
C MET A 493 -14.43 -8.50 14.81
N ASN A 494 -13.17 -8.12 14.62
CA ASN A 494 -12.28 -8.82 13.72
C ASN A 494 -11.62 -10.00 14.42
N ILE A 495 -11.98 -11.21 13.98
CA ILE A 495 -11.51 -12.49 14.52
C ILE A 495 -10.32 -13.07 13.74
N SER A 496 -9.89 -12.38 12.67
CA SER A 496 -8.70 -12.78 11.91
C SER A 496 -7.43 -12.26 12.57
N SER A 497 -6.28 -12.85 12.18
CA SER A 497 -4.94 -12.43 12.63
C SER A 497 -4.40 -11.17 11.93
N ARG A 498 -5.21 -10.50 11.10
CA ARG A 498 -4.79 -9.39 10.23
C ARG A 498 -5.83 -8.27 10.26
N ALA A 499 -5.43 -7.06 9.88
CA ALA A 499 -6.37 -5.96 9.71
C ALA A 499 -7.33 -6.24 8.54
N VAL A 500 -8.59 -5.85 8.67
CA VAL A 500 -9.65 -6.08 7.68
C VAL A 500 -10.20 -4.74 7.18
N ASP A 501 -10.20 -4.54 5.86
CA ASP A 501 -10.82 -3.40 5.18
C ASP A 501 -12.33 -3.63 5.03
N LEU A 502 -13.11 -2.67 5.54
CA LEU A 502 -14.57 -2.67 5.55
C LEU A 502 -15.17 -1.84 4.40
N THR A 503 -14.36 -1.35 3.45
CA THR A 503 -14.85 -0.61 2.29
C THR A 503 -15.88 -1.44 1.52
N GLY A 504 -17.11 -0.91 1.43
CA GLY A 504 -18.24 -1.55 0.75
C GLY A 504 -19.04 -2.54 1.62
N VAL A 505 -18.58 -2.83 2.84
CA VAL A 505 -19.36 -3.58 3.84
C VAL A 505 -20.56 -2.74 4.28
N ARG A 506 -21.71 -3.38 4.46
CA ARG A 506 -22.95 -2.71 4.90
C ARG A 506 -23.91 -3.67 5.59
N PHE A 507 -24.82 -3.11 6.37
CA PHE A 507 -25.99 -3.84 6.86
C PHE A 507 -27.08 -3.86 5.79
N ALA A 508 -27.61 -5.05 5.51
CA ALA A 508 -28.70 -5.30 4.57
C ALA A 508 -30.04 -5.61 5.28
N ALA A 509 -30.02 -5.91 6.58
CA ALA A 509 -31.17 -6.11 7.45
C ALA A 509 -30.83 -5.76 8.91
N GLY A 510 -31.84 -5.44 9.71
CA GLY A 510 -31.73 -4.98 11.09
C GLY A 510 -31.60 -3.45 11.17
N ILE A 511 -30.39 -2.96 10.87
CA ILE A 511 -30.07 -1.52 10.84
C ILE A 511 -29.68 -1.08 9.43
N LEU A 512 -29.73 0.23 9.16
CA LEU A 512 -29.20 0.82 7.93
C LEU A 512 -27.86 1.50 8.23
N PHE A 513 -26.76 0.87 7.78
CA PHE A 513 -25.42 1.43 7.91
C PHE A 513 -24.49 0.97 6.78
N ASN A 514 -23.76 1.91 6.20
CA ASN A 514 -22.67 1.63 5.24
C ASN A 514 -21.35 2.08 5.86
N PHE A 515 -20.36 1.18 5.88
CA PHE A 515 -19.04 1.56 6.38
C PHE A 515 -18.38 2.60 5.47
N PRO A 516 -17.82 3.69 6.02
CA PRO A 516 -17.06 4.64 5.23
C PRO A 516 -15.92 3.96 4.46
N SER A 517 -15.65 4.44 3.24
CA SER A 517 -14.52 3.93 2.46
C SER A 517 -13.21 4.17 3.21
N GLY A 518 -12.36 3.14 3.27
CA GLY A 518 -11.10 3.17 4.01
C GLY A 518 -11.21 2.86 5.49
N THR A 519 -12.41 2.50 6.01
CA THR A 519 -12.52 1.97 7.37
C THR A 519 -11.79 0.63 7.48
N VAL A 520 -10.88 0.52 8.45
CA VAL A 520 -10.11 -0.70 8.72
C VAL A 520 -10.24 -1.07 10.21
N VAL A 521 -10.45 -2.35 10.49
CA VAL A 521 -10.46 -2.90 11.86
C VAL A 521 -9.23 -3.80 12.07
N GLY A 522 -8.44 -3.51 13.11
CA GLY A 522 -7.25 -4.30 13.45
C GLY A 522 -7.58 -5.71 13.96
N SER A 523 -6.59 -6.61 13.99
CA SER A 523 -6.73 -7.97 14.53
C SER A 523 -7.25 -7.94 15.97
N GLY A 524 -8.30 -8.69 16.28
CA GLY A 524 -8.92 -8.74 17.62
C GLY A 524 -9.62 -7.46 18.06
N GLN A 525 -9.60 -6.40 17.25
CA GLN A 525 -10.23 -5.11 17.58
C GLN A 525 -11.73 -5.13 17.26
N ARG A 526 -12.44 -4.20 17.91
CA ARG A 526 -13.90 -4.04 17.83
C ARG A 526 -14.26 -2.66 17.30
N LEU A 527 -15.37 -2.56 16.57
CA LEU A 527 -15.97 -1.29 16.15
C LEU A 527 -17.45 -1.25 16.56
N LEU A 528 -17.91 -0.07 16.98
CA LEU A 528 -19.25 0.16 17.48
C LEU A 528 -20.09 0.99 16.50
N LEU A 529 -21.31 0.52 16.27
CA LEU A 529 -22.39 1.21 15.57
C LEU A 529 -23.44 1.58 16.61
N VAL A 530 -23.85 2.84 16.65
CA VAL A 530 -24.72 3.35 17.73
C VAL A 530 -25.96 4.01 17.14
N ARG A 531 -27.08 3.98 17.86
CA ARG A 531 -28.30 4.64 17.37
C ARG A 531 -28.18 6.17 17.45
N ASN A 532 -27.71 6.65 18.59
CA ASN A 532 -27.44 8.06 18.85
C ASN A 532 -26.13 8.16 19.64
N LYS A 533 -25.11 8.77 19.04
CA LYS A 533 -23.77 8.87 19.61
C LYS A 533 -23.75 9.69 20.89
N ALA A 534 -24.51 10.79 20.96
CA ALA A 534 -24.55 11.61 22.18
C ALA A 534 -25.19 10.84 23.35
N ALA A 535 -26.28 10.10 23.11
CA ALA A 535 -26.92 9.27 24.12
C ALA A 535 -25.99 8.12 24.54
N PHE A 536 -25.37 7.44 23.57
CA PHE A 536 -24.39 6.39 23.82
C PHE A 536 -23.21 6.89 24.68
N GLU A 537 -22.58 8.02 24.32
CA GLU A 537 -21.47 8.59 25.08
C GLU A 537 -21.90 9.08 26.48
N ALA A 538 -23.14 9.53 26.66
CA ALA A 538 -23.68 9.90 27.97
C ALA A 538 -23.78 8.69 28.93
N ARG A 539 -23.97 7.48 28.38
CA ARG A 539 -24.07 6.23 29.15
C ARG A 539 -22.73 5.52 29.32
N TYR A 540 -21.96 5.40 28.24
CA TYR A 540 -20.74 4.56 28.21
C TYR A 540 -19.44 5.37 28.28
N GLY A 541 -19.51 6.70 28.19
CA GLY A 541 -18.36 7.58 28.11
C GLY A 541 -17.84 7.79 26.69
N ALA A 542 -17.01 8.81 26.51
CA ALA A 542 -16.37 9.14 25.23
C ALA A 542 -15.09 8.32 24.98
N GLY A 543 -14.68 8.21 23.72
CA GLY A 543 -13.40 7.60 23.32
C GLY A 543 -13.46 6.10 23.00
N LEU A 544 -14.64 5.49 23.08
CA LEU A 544 -14.89 4.15 22.56
C LEU A 544 -14.83 4.13 21.01
N PRO A 545 -14.57 2.98 20.36
CA PRO A 545 -14.35 2.87 18.92
C PRO A 545 -15.65 2.97 18.09
N VAL A 546 -16.41 4.05 18.27
CA VAL A 546 -17.64 4.34 17.52
C VAL A 546 -17.28 4.76 16.09
N VAL A 547 -17.71 3.96 15.11
CA VAL A 547 -17.45 4.24 13.69
C VAL A 547 -18.54 5.09 13.04
N GLY A 548 -19.76 5.10 13.60
CA GLY A 548 -20.84 5.97 13.14
C GLY A 548 -22.19 5.68 13.79
N GLU A 549 -23.14 6.56 13.50
CA GLU A 549 -24.55 6.39 13.84
C GLU A 549 -25.27 5.61 12.72
N TYR A 550 -26.13 4.67 13.08
CA TYR A 550 -26.98 3.96 12.11
C TYR A 550 -28.42 4.48 12.10
N ASP A 551 -29.10 4.28 10.97
CA ASP A 551 -30.52 4.56 10.82
C ASP A 551 -31.38 3.32 11.09
N GLY A 552 -32.64 3.53 11.51
CA GLY A 552 -33.53 2.47 12.01
C GLY A 552 -33.36 2.24 13.51
N ASN A 553 -33.87 1.13 14.02
CA ASN A 553 -33.73 0.70 15.42
C ASN A 553 -33.74 -0.83 15.44
N LEU A 554 -33.15 -1.42 16.47
CA LEU A 554 -33.25 -2.85 16.67
C LEU A 554 -34.64 -3.21 17.23
N ALA A 555 -35.24 -4.30 16.76
CA ALA A 555 -36.58 -4.73 17.16
C ALA A 555 -36.58 -5.44 18.52
N ASN A 556 -37.32 -4.89 19.48
CA ASN A 556 -37.45 -5.45 20.83
C ASN A 556 -37.98 -6.90 20.90
N GLU A 557 -38.74 -7.35 19.89
CA GLU A 557 -39.35 -8.69 19.81
C GLU A 557 -38.53 -9.69 18.97
N GLY A 558 -37.39 -9.25 18.41
CA GLY A 558 -36.56 -10.03 17.48
C GLY A 558 -36.73 -9.62 16.02
N GLU A 559 -35.66 -9.80 15.24
CA GLU A 559 -35.59 -9.54 13.80
C GLU A 559 -34.39 -10.27 13.16
N GLU A 560 -34.26 -10.14 11.83
CA GLU A 560 -33.06 -10.56 11.11
C GLU A 560 -32.00 -9.45 11.13
N ILE A 561 -30.76 -9.83 11.43
CA ILE A 561 -29.57 -8.99 11.21
C ILE A 561 -28.79 -9.58 10.03
N ALA A 562 -28.43 -8.74 9.06
CA ALA A 562 -27.60 -9.14 7.93
C ALA A 562 -26.48 -8.13 7.66
N LEU A 563 -25.23 -8.57 7.82
CA LEU A 563 -24.01 -7.86 7.41
C LEU A 563 -23.47 -8.49 6.13
N VAL A 564 -23.31 -7.70 5.07
CA VAL A 564 -22.85 -8.17 3.76
C VAL A 564 -21.57 -7.46 3.32
N ASP A 565 -20.78 -8.14 2.49
CA ASP A 565 -19.54 -7.60 1.95
C ASP A 565 -19.75 -6.62 0.76
N PHE A 566 -18.65 -6.17 0.16
CA PHE A 566 -18.64 -5.24 -0.97
C PHE A 566 -19.28 -5.82 -2.25
N GLN A 567 -19.39 -7.14 -2.36
CA GLN A 567 -20.06 -7.84 -3.47
C GLN A 567 -21.52 -8.19 -3.12
N GLY A 568 -21.93 -8.01 -1.87
CA GLY A 568 -23.24 -8.36 -1.36
C GLY A 568 -23.35 -9.80 -0.85
N ALA A 569 -22.24 -10.52 -0.67
CA ALA A 569 -22.26 -11.83 -0.03
C ALA A 569 -22.38 -11.69 1.50
N ASP A 570 -23.08 -12.63 2.13
CA ASP A 570 -23.30 -12.60 3.57
C ASP A 570 -21.99 -12.81 4.34
N ILE A 571 -21.65 -11.84 5.18
CA ILE A 571 -20.63 -11.99 6.22
C ILE A 571 -21.30 -12.65 7.42
N ARG A 572 -22.42 -12.08 7.91
CA ARG A 572 -23.26 -12.67 8.97
C ARG A 572 -24.72 -12.44 8.64
N ARG A 573 -25.55 -13.47 8.77
CA ARG A 573 -27.01 -13.38 8.66
C ARG A 573 -27.65 -14.33 9.68
N PHE A 574 -28.47 -13.79 10.57
CA PHE A 574 -29.18 -14.58 11.58
C PHE A 574 -30.40 -13.83 12.10
N GLN A 575 -31.34 -14.57 12.68
CA GLN A 575 -32.52 -14.02 13.34
C GLN A 575 -32.41 -14.21 14.85
N TYR A 576 -32.51 -13.14 15.62
CA TYR A 576 -32.61 -13.22 17.09
C TYR A 576 -34.07 -13.13 17.54
N LEU A 577 -34.35 -13.64 18.74
CA LEU A 577 -35.67 -13.57 19.38
C LEU A 577 -35.53 -13.07 20.81
N ASP A 578 -36.64 -12.58 21.36
CA ASP A 578 -36.74 -12.04 22.71
C ASP A 578 -37.13 -13.09 23.78
N ARG A 579 -37.15 -14.36 23.39
CA ARG A 579 -37.64 -15.50 24.16
C ARG A 579 -36.82 -16.76 23.89
N SER A 580 -36.96 -17.73 24.80
CA SER A 580 -36.39 -19.07 24.67
C SER A 580 -36.62 -19.65 23.26
N PRO A 581 -35.61 -20.26 22.63
CA PRO A 581 -34.30 -20.66 23.19
C PRO A 581 -33.23 -19.55 23.27
N TRP A 582 -33.53 -18.31 22.86
CA TRP A 582 -32.61 -17.18 23.03
C TRP A 582 -32.62 -16.68 24.48
N PRO A 583 -31.49 -16.14 24.98
CA PRO A 583 -31.43 -15.56 26.32
C PRO A 583 -32.51 -14.49 26.52
N PRO A 584 -33.39 -14.61 27.54
CA PRO A 584 -34.47 -13.66 27.76
C PRO A 584 -34.03 -12.41 28.53
N GLY A 585 -32.84 -12.43 29.16
CA GLY A 585 -32.31 -11.34 29.98
C GLY A 585 -32.25 -9.97 29.28
N PRO A 586 -31.83 -9.87 28.00
CA PRO A 586 -31.85 -8.63 27.24
C PRO A 586 -33.25 -8.04 27.05
N ASN A 587 -34.30 -8.86 27.10
CA ASN A 587 -35.68 -8.43 26.90
C ASN A 587 -36.31 -7.71 28.13
N ARG A 588 -35.72 -7.76 29.33
CA ARG A 588 -36.42 -7.25 30.53
C ARG A 588 -35.70 -6.17 31.33
N ASN A 589 -34.38 -6.08 31.27
CA ASN A 589 -33.60 -5.27 32.23
C ASN A 589 -32.42 -4.47 31.62
N GLY A 590 -32.37 -4.28 30.30
CA GLY A 590 -31.30 -3.48 29.68
C GLY A 590 -29.95 -4.19 29.51
N TYR A 591 -29.93 -5.53 29.54
CA TYR A 591 -28.74 -6.32 29.21
C TYR A 591 -28.55 -6.41 27.69
N SER A 592 -27.31 -6.56 27.23
CA SER A 592 -27.01 -6.83 25.82
C SER A 592 -26.95 -8.33 25.56
N LEU A 593 -27.06 -8.69 24.28
CA LEU A 593 -26.82 -10.04 23.79
C LEU A 593 -25.33 -10.16 23.39
N VAL A 594 -24.61 -11.09 24.01
CA VAL A 594 -23.17 -11.29 23.84
C VAL A 594 -22.92 -12.65 23.19
N LEU A 595 -22.09 -12.68 22.14
CA LEU A 595 -21.67 -13.92 21.49
C LEU A 595 -20.62 -14.62 22.36
N VAL A 596 -20.85 -15.88 22.71
CA VAL A 596 -19.94 -16.72 23.49
C VAL A 596 -18.75 -17.11 22.61
N ARG A 597 -17.51 -16.88 23.08
CA ARG A 597 -16.26 -17.24 22.37
C ARG A 597 -16.22 -16.77 20.89
N PRO A 598 -16.34 -15.46 20.62
CA PRO A 598 -16.35 -14.93 19.26
C PRO A 598 -15.08 -15.26 18.47
N ASP A 599 -13.95 -15.45 19.17
CA ASP A 599 -12.66 -15.89 18.63
C ASP A 599 -12.72 -17.25 17.90
N MET A 600 -13.67 -18.12 18.28
CA MET A 600 -13.88 -19.44 17.68
C MET A 600 -14.85 -19.42 16.48
N ALA A 601 -15.31 -18.23 16.07
CA ALA A 601 -16.27 -18.05 14.99
C ALA A 601 -17.54 -18.93 15.10
N PRO A 602 -18.21 -18.97 16.27
CA PRO A 602 -19.43 -19.75 16.44
C PRO A 602 -20.52 -19.27 15.48
N ASP A 603 -21.39 -20.19 15.05
CA ASP A 603 -22.49 -19.83 14.16
C ASP A 603 -23.57 -19.03 14.91
N HIS A 604 -23.72 -17.77 14.51
CA HIS A 604 -24.66 -16.79 15.06
C HIS A 604 -26.12 -17.23 15.07
N ARG A 605 -26.49 -18.24 14.26
CA ARG A 605 -27.87 -18.74 14.17
C ARG A 605 -28.25 -19.63 15.35
N HIS A 606 -27.29 -20.12 16.12
CA HIS A 606 -27.57 -20.99 17.27
C HIS A 606 -27.78 -20.16 18.55
N PRO A 607 -28.97 -20.21 19.16
CA PRO A 607 -29.30 -19.43 20.36
C PRO A 607 -28.36 -19.70 21.55
N THR A 608 -27.85 -20.93 21.68
CA THR A 608 -26.94 -21.35 22.74
C THR A 608 -25.52 -20.79 22.62
N HIS A 609 -25.18 -20.17 21.48
CA HIS A 609 -23.93 -19.41 21.32
C HIS A 609 -24.06 -17.96 21.80
N TRP A 610 -25.24 -17.58 22.31
CA TRP A 610 -25.48 -16.26 22.85
C TRP A 610 -25.82 -16.35 24.33
N ARG A 611 -25.46 -15.30 25.06
CA ARG A 611 -25.85 -15.13 26.46
C ARG A 611 -26.21 -13.68 26.74
N SER A 612 -26.84 -13.47 27.88
CA SER A 612 -26.99 -12.12 28.43
C SER A 612 -25.63 -11.57 28.89
N SER A 613 -25.42 -10.27 28.80
CA SER A 613 -24.26 -9.63 29.42
C SER A 613 -24.25 -9.77 30.95
N VAL A 614 -23.05 -9.72 31.53
CA VAL A 614 -22.84 -9.77 32.99
C VAL A 614 -23.40 -8.51 33.68
N ARG A 615 -23.37 -7.36 33.02
CA ARG A 615 -23.92 -6.10 33.56
C ARG A 615 -24.95 -5.48 32.63
N THR A 616 -25.85 -4.69 33.19
CA THR A 616 -26.76 -3.85 32.41
C THR A 616 -25.96 -2.89 31.54
N GLY A 617 -26.44 -2.61 30.33
CA GLY A 617 -25.72 -1.84 29.31
C GLY A 617 -24.60 -2.60 28.58
N GLY A 618 -24.23 -3.81 29.04
CA GLY A 618 -23.22 -4.60 28.35
C GLY A 618 -21.78 -4.09 28.53
N SER A 619 -20.90 -4.44 27.59
CA SER A 619 -19.48 -4.07 27.62
C SER A 619 -18.96 -3.59 26.26
N PRO A 620 -19.62 -2.60 25.63
CA PRO A 620 -19.25 -2.14 24.29
C PRO A 620 -17.78 -1.73 24.20
N GLY A 621 -17.11 -2.22 23.17
CA GLY A 621 -15.68 -2.04 22.91
C GLY A 621 -14.79 -3.02 23.66
N ASN A 622 -15.32 -3.95 24.46
CA ASN A 622 -14.55 -4.87 25.29
C ASN A 622 -15.27 -6.23 25.47
N THR A 623 -14.71 -7.14 26.26
CA THR A 623 -15.34 -8.40 26.67
C THR A 623 -15.73 -8.37 28.15
N ASP A 624 -16.86 -9.01 28.50
CA ASP A 624 -17.23 -9.32 29.89
C ASP A 624 -16.98 -10.80 30.25
N ALA A 625 -16.33 -11.55 29.35
CA ALA A 625 -15.85 -12.89 29.64
C ALA A 625 -14.68 -12.87 30.63
N SER A 626 -14.67 -13.83 31.55
CA SER A 626 -13.54 -14.14 32.42
C SER A 626 -12.91 -15.46 31.96
N SER A 627 -11.63 -15.68 32.26
CA SER A 627 -10.94 -16.94 31.98
C SER A 627 -10.66 -17.69 33.27
N PHE A 628 -10.73 -19.03 33.22
CA PHE A 628 -10.34 -19.86 34.36
C PHE A 628 -8.82 -19.85 34.59
N THR A 629 -8.39 -19.65 35.84
CA THR A 629 -6.96 -19.57 36.21
C THR A 629 -6.56 -20.51 37.37
N GLY A 630 -7.49 -21.34 37.85
CA GLY A 630 -7.30 -22.24 39.00
C GLY A 630 -6.89 -23.67 38.63
N ALA A 631 -6.81 -24.54 39.64
CA ALA A 631 -6.68 -25.98 39.44
C ALA A 631 -8.08 -26.62 39.47
N SER A 632 -8.45 -27.38 38.43
CA SER A 632 -9.86 -27.76 38.20
C SER A 632 -10.54 -28.47 39.38
N GLU A 633 -9.79 -29.30 40.11
CA GLU A 633 -10.27 -30.11 41.25
C GLU A 633 -9.88 -29.54 42.62
N ALA A 634 -9.20 -28.39 42.68
CA ALA A 634 -8.91 -27.74 43.96
C ALA A 634 -10.18 -27.11 44.55
N ASP A 635 -10.16 -26.81 45.84
CA ASP A 635 -11.20 -26.06 46.55
C ASP A 635 -10.50 -24.91 47.29
N ALA A 636 -10.15 -23.86 46.53
CA ALA A 636 -9.32 -22.78 47.06
C ALA A 636 -10.06 -21.90 48.07
N ASN A 637 -11.40 -21.88 48.02
CA ASN A 637 -12.23 -21.07 48.91
C ASN A 637 -12.78 -21.88 50.12
N GLY A 638 -12.59 -23.20 50.14
CA GLY A 638 -12.97 -24.09 51.24
C GLY A 638 -14.48 -24.31 51.36
N ASN A 639 -15.25 -24.08 50.29
CA ASN A 639 -16.72 -24.21 50.29
C ASN A 639 -17.20 -25.65 50.00
N GLY A 640 -16.28 -26.58 49.73
CA GLY A 640 -16.58 -27.97 49.38
C GLY A 640 -16.94 -28.19 47.91
N GLN A 641 -16.77 -27.20 47.05
CA GLN A 641 -17.00 -27.23 45.60
C GLN A 641 -15.65 -27.06 44.88
N ALA A 642 -15.46 -27.79 43.78
CA ALA A 642 -14.24 -27.68 43.00
C ALA A 642 -14.16 -26.32 42.27
N ASP A 643 -12.97 -25.73 42.16
CA ASP A 643 -12.75 -24.39 41.58
C ASP A 643 -13.33 -24.27 40.17
N LEU A 644 -13.26 -25.33 39.35
CA LEU A 644 -13.85 -25.30 38.00
C LEU A 644 -15.39 -25.30 38.04
N LEU A 645 -15.99 -25.99 39.00
CA LEU A 645 -17.44 -25.93 39.22
C LEU A 645 -17.84 -24.56 39.75
N ASP A 646 -17.09 -23.97 40.67
CA ASP A 646 -17.33 -22.60 41.16
C ASP A 646 -17.27 -21.58 40.03
N TYR A 647 -16.27 -21.71 39.16
CA TYR A 647 -16.14 -20.85 38.00
C TYR A 647 -17.32 -21.02 37.03
N ALA A 648 -17.71 -22.25 36.71
CA ALA A 648 -18.75 -22.51 35.70
C ALA A 648 -20.18 -22.31 36.20
N LEU A 649 -20.47 -22.65 37.46
CA LEU A 649 -21.83 -22.71 38.02
C LEU A 649 -22.05 -21.66 39.12
N GLY A 650 -21.00 -21.00 39.59
CA GLY A 650 -21.01 -20.14 40.77
C GLY A 650 -20.83 -20.94 42.07
N ALA A 651 -20.39 -20.26 43.13
CA ALA A 651 -20.17 -20.83 44.48
C ALA A 651 -21.49 -21.10 45.25
N VAL A 652 -22.44 -21.76 44.59
CA VAL A 652 -23.84 -21.84 45.05
C VAL A 652 -24.33 -23.30 45.18
N LEU A 653 -23.53 -24.31 44.83
CA LEU A 653 -24.00 -25.71 44.87
C LEU A 653 -24.27 -26.21 46.30
N THR A 654 -23.63 -25.60 47.31
CA THR A 654 -23.79 -25.98 48.73
C THR A 654 -24.82 -25.12 49.48
N ALA A 655 -25.42 -24.11 48.85
CA ALA A 655 -26.41 -23.23 49.48
C ALA A 655 -27.86 -23.79 49.34
N PRO A 656 -28.70 -23.76 50.39
CA PRO A 656 -30.10 -24.19 50.31
C PRO A 656 -30.87 -23.43 49.23
N GLY A 657 -31.42 -24.14 48.25
CA GLY A 657 -32.16 -23.57 47.10
C GLY A 657 -31.29 -23.02 45.96
N GLY A 658 -29.96 -22.95 46.14
CA GLY A 658 -29.01 -22.40 45.18
C GLY A 658 -28.34 -23.42 44.25
N GLY A 659 -28.37 -24.71 44.60
CA GLY A 659 -27.75 -25.78 43.82
C GLY A 659 -28.56 -26.28 42.61
N ILE A 660 -28.16 -27.46 42.12
CA ILE A 660 -28.86 -28.20 41.06
C ILE A 660 -30.19 -28.73 41.63
N GLN A 661 -31.29 -28.40 40.97
CA GLN A 661 -32.63 -28.87 41.28
C GLN A 661 -33.04 -29.91 40.24
N ILE A 662 -33.62 -31.00 40.70
CA ILE A 662 -34.09 -32.10 39.86
C ILE A 662 -35.55 -32.33 40.22
N LEU A 663 -36.42 -32.23 39.22
CA LEU A 663 -37.87 -32.35 39.35
C LEU A 663 -38.38 -33.33 38.31
N ILE A 664 -39.54 -33.92 38.57
CA ILE A 664 -40.35 -34.59 37.55
C ILE A 664 -41.56 -33.69 37.33
N GLU A 665 -41.75 -33.23 36.10
CA GLU A 665 -42.87 -32.37 35.74
C GLU A 665 -43.67 -32.97 34.60
N SER A 666 -44.99 -32.78 34.64
CA SER A 666 -45.91 -33.25 33.61
C SER A 666 -46.07 -32.18 32.52
N PHE A 667 -45.76 -32.54 31.28
CA PHE A 667 -45.95 -31.71 30.10
C PHE A 667 -47.09 -32.28 29.25
N ALA A 668 -47.80 -31.43 28.52
CA ALA A 668 -48.82 -31.92 27.58
C ALA A 668 -48.14 -32.75 26.46
N ALA A 669 -48.66 -33.94 26.18
CA ALA A 669 -48.15 -34.77 25.09
C ALA A 669 -48.28 -34.07 23.75
N GLU A 670 -47.24 -34.16 22.93
CA GLU A 670 -47.28 -33.70 21.55
C GLU A 670 -48.35 -34.49 20.77
N GLY A 671 -49.45 -33.83 20.41
CA GLY A 671 -50.57 -34.44 19.67
C GLY A 671 -51.87 -34.66 20.44
N GLY A 672 -51.97 -34.19 21.70
CA GLY A 672 -53.23 -34.17 22.45
C GLY A 672 -53.56 -35.44 23.24
N GLY A 673 -52.54 -36.24 23.58
CA GLY A 673 -52.62 -37.39 24.49
C GLY A 673 -52.60 -37.01 25.98
N GLU A 674 -52.51 -38.01 26.86
CA GLU A 674 -52.30 -37.79 28.31
C GLU A 674 -50.97 -37.07 28.59
N ALA A 675 -50.89 -36.31 29.67
CA ALA A 675 -49.66 -35.60 30.02
C ALA A 675 -48.51 -36.58 30.29
N GLU A 676 -47.33 -36.28 29.74
CA GLU A 676 -46.11 -37.08 29.86
C GLU A 676 -45.22 -36.51 30.97
N GLU A 677 -44.61 -37.38 31.77
CA GLU A 677 -43.67 -36.98 32.81
C GLU A 677 -42.25 -36.85 32.24
N HIS A 678 -41.59 -35.73 32.50
CA HIS A 678 -40.22 -35.49 32.08
C HIS A 678 -39.32 -35.15 33.25
N LEU A 679 -38.05 -35.54 33.16
CA LEU A 679 -37.01 -35.07 34.08
C LEU A 679 -36.69 -33.61 33.77
N VAL A 680 -36.86 -32.74 34.75
CA VAL A 680 -36.50 -31.31 34.66
C VAL A 680 -35.30 -31.04 35.56
N VAL A 681 -34.24 -30.49 34.99
CA VAL A 681 -33.00 -30.15 35.69
C VAL A 681 -32.79 -28.65 35.64
N SER A 682 -32.71 -28.01 36.79
CA SER A 682 -32.41 -26.58 36.90
C SER A 682 -31.08 -26.36 37.61
N LEU A 683 -30.14 -25.67 36.98
CA LEU A 683 -28.78 -25.47 37.51
C LEU A 683 -28.31 -24.03 37.32
N PRO A 684 -27.49 -23.51 38.25
CA PRO A 684 -26.89 -22.18 38.09
C PRO A 684 -25.77 -22.20 37.05
N ARG A 685 -25.58 -21.10 36.33
CA ARG A 685 -24.55 -20.90 35.32
C ARG A 685 -23.95 -19.50 35.46
N SER A 686 -22.62 -19.42 35.49
CA SER A 686 -21.89 -18.15 35.46
C SER A 686 -21.88 -17.59 34.04
N LEU A 687 -22.36 -16.35 33.86
CA LEU A 687 -22.47 -15.73 32.54
C LEU A 687 -21.11 -15.38 31.92
N GLY A 688 -20.13 -14.93 32.71
CA GLY A 688 -18.80 -14.58 32.18
C GLY A 688 -17.91 -15.79 31.86
N ALA A 689 -18.33 -17.01 32.23
CA ALA A 689 -17.51 -18.20 32.13
C ALA A 689 -17.59 -18.86 30.74
N ASP A 690 -17.29 -18.10 29.69
CA ASP A 690 -17.50 -18.48 28.29
C ASP A 690 -16.67 -19.68 27.82
N ASP A 691 -15.53 -19.94 28.46
CA ASP A 691 -14.67 -21.09 28.14
C ASP A 691 -15.09 -22.37 28.89
N ALA A 692 -16.06 -22.31 29.81
CA ALA A 692 -16.61 -23.47 30.49
C ALA A 692 -17.80 -24.07 29.73
N VAL A 693 -17.71 -25.36 29.40
CA VAL A 693 -18.78 -26.15 28.81
C VAL A 693 -19.46 -26.95 29.91
N VAL A 694 -20.75 -26.69 30.13
CA VAL A 694 -21.59 -27.43 31.08
C VAL A 694 -22.47 -28.39 30.29
N THR A 695 -22.31 -29.69 30.55
CA THR A 695 -23.06 -30.76 29.86
C THR A 695 -23.87 -31.57 30.87
N LEU A 696 -25.14 -31.80 30.56
CA LEU A 696 -25.99 -32.75 31.28
C LEU A 696 -25.89 -34.13 30.63
N GLU A 697 -25.66 -35.16 31.44
CA GLU A 697 -25.58 -36.54 30.96
C GLU A 697 -26.44 -37.46 31.79
N VAL A 698 -27.10 -38.42 31.13
CA VAL A 698 -27.93 -39.44 31.79
C VAL A 698 -27.47 -40.86 31.45
N THR A 699 -27.76 -41.79 32.34
CA THR A 699 -27.55 -43.22 32.12
C THR A 699 -28.54 -44.06 32.96
N GLU A 700 -28.84 -45.27 32.51
CA GLU A 700 -29.65 -46.24 33.27
C GLU A 700 -28.80 -47.05 34.26
N ALA A 701 -27.46 -47.02 34.14
CA ALA A 701 -26.55 -47.74 35.02
C ALA A 701 -25.28 -46.93 35.29
N LEU A 702 -24.84 -46.84 36.55
CA LEU A 702 -23.60 -46.15 36.94
C LEU A 702 -22.34 -46.67 36.20
N SER A 703 -22.36 -47.92 35.70
CA SER A 703 -21.31 -48.50 34.87
C SER A 703 -21.25 -47.96 33.43
N GLY A 704 -22.23 -47.15 33.01
CA GLY A 704 -22.35 -46.60 31.67
C GLY A 704 -23.02 -47.56 30.67
N PRO A 705 -23.18 -47.12 29.40
CA PRO A 705 -22.69 -45.87 28.81
C PRO A 705 -23.46 -44.62 29.31
N TRP A 706 -22.75 -43.49 29.39
CA TRP A 706 -23.35 -42.17 29.66
C TRP A 706 -23.70 -41.50 28.35
N HIS A 707 -24.95 -41.06 28.22
CA HIS A 707 -25.45 -40.41 27.01
C HIS A 707 -25.28 -38.90 27.13
N ARG A 708 -24.65 -38.29 26.11
CA ARG A 708 -24.23 -36.88 26.02
C ARG A 708 -25.06 -36.04 25.04
N ASP A 709 -26.12 -36.60 24.47
CA ASP A 709 -26.67 -36.09 23.21
C ASP A 709 -27.49 -34.81 23.38
N PRO A 710 -27.29 -33.79 22.53
CA PRO A 710 -28.34 -32.85 22.18
C PRO A 710 -29.28 -33.46 21.11
N PRO A 711 -30.61 -33.44 21.28
CA PRO A 711 -31.35 -32.92 22.41
C PRO A 711 -31.96 -34.07 23.20
N SER A 712 -31.16 -34.77 24.01
CA SER A 712 -31.74 -35.40 25.19
C SER A 712 -32.17 -34.36 26.20
N PHE A 713 -31.59 -33.15 26.21
CA PHE A 713 -32.05 -32.04 27.05
C PHE A 713 -32.41 -30.81 26.20
N VAL A 714 -33.61 -30.28 26.40
CA VAL A 714 -34.12 -29.04 25.78
C VAL A 714 -34.12 -27.93 26.82
N LEU A 715 -33.48 -26.80 26.51
CA LEU A 715 -33.53 -25.60 27.36
C LEU A 715 -34.96 -25.03 27.36
N LEU A 716 -35.63 -25.09 28.49
CA LEU A 716 -36.96 -24.52 28.67
C LEU A 716 -36.89 -23.00 28.90
N GLY A 717 -35.91 -22.57 29.70
CA GLY A 717 -35.74 -21.15 30.01
C GLY A 717 -34.52 -20.86 30.86
N GLU A 718 -34.24 -19.56 30.99
CA GLU A 718 -33.16 -19.02 31.78
C GLU A 718 -33.68 -17.85 32.62
N GLU A 719 -33.37 -17.83 33.90
CA GLU A 719 -33.75 -16.78 34.84
C GLU A 719 -32.53 -16.17 35.51
N ARG A 720 -32.47 -14.83 35.63
CA ARG A 720 -31.35 -14.14 36.26
C ARG A 720 -31.41 -14.35 37.78
N ALA A 721 -30.36 -14.95 38.36
CA ALA A 721 -30.28 -15.22 39.79
C ALA A 721 -29.48 -14.12 40.52
N THR A 722 -28.36 -13.68 39.94
CA THR A 722 -27.53 -12.57 40.44
C THR A 722 -27.00 -11.75 39.26
N GLU A 723 -26.20 -10.71 39.52
CA GLU A 723 -25.48 -10.02 38.43
C GLU A 723 -24.53 -10.96 37.68
N GLN A 724 -23.99 -12.02 38.28
CA GLN A 724 -22.99 -12.87 37.61
C GLN A 724 -23.52 -14.24 37.20
N THR A 725 -24.68 -14.64 37.72
CA THR A 725 -25.24 -15.98 37.53
C THR A 725 -26.68 -15.96 37.03
N VAL A 726 -26.98 -16.92 36.18
CA VAL A 726 -28.33 -17.28 35.73
C VAL A 726 -28.66 -18.68 36.20
N ARG A 727 -29.95 -19.02 36.24
CA ARG A 727 -30.45 -20.37 36.46
C ARG A 727 -31.06 -20.85 35.16
N GLN A 728 -30.51 -21.92 34.62
CA GLN A 728 -30.98 -22.55 33.39
C GLN A 728 -31.79 -23.80 33.74
N THR A 729 -32.94 -23.95 33.09
CA THR A 729 -33.86 -25.07 33.32
C THR A 729 -34.00 -25.87 32.03
N PHE A 730 -33.69 -27.16 32.11
CA PHE A 730 -33.68 -28.10 31.00
C PHE A 730 -34.70 -29.22 31.23
N ARG A 731 -35.35 -29.67 30.17
CA ARG A 731 -36.22 -30.85 30.15
C ARG A 731 -35.54 -31.99 29.41
N LEU A 732 -35.56 -33.19 29.96
CA LEU A 732 -35.14 -34.39 29.25
C LEU A 732 -36.19 -34.79 28.19
N ASP A 733 -35.77 -34.98 26.94
CA ASP A 733 -36.54 -35.58 25.85
C ASP A 733 -35.84 -36.88 25.39
N PRO A 734 -36.54 -38.03 25.31
CA PRO A 734 -37.98 -38.22 25.45
C PRO A 734 -38.48 -38.22 26.90
N ALA A 735 -39.80 -38.27 27.07
CA ALA A 735 -40.46 -38.48 28.37
C ALA A 735 -39.93 -39.71 29.10
N LEU A 736 -40.07 -39.70 30.43
CA LEU A 736 -39.70 -40.81 31.29
C LEU A 736 -40.59 -42.03 30.98
N GLY A 737 -39.95 -43.15 30.65
CA GLY A 737 -40.61 -44.46 30.51
C GLY A 737 -40.80 -45.16 31.87
N PRO A 738 -41.28 -46.41 31.88
CA PRO A 738 -41.50 -47.19 33.11
C PRO A 738 -40.20 -47.70 33.78
N THR A 739 -39.05 -47.06 33.51
CA THR A 739 -37.74 -47.46 34.04
C THR A 739 -37.66 -47.20 35.54
N GLU A 740 -37.14 -48.18 36.31
CA GLU A 740 -37.10 -48.10 37.79
C GLU A 740 -36.03 -47.12 38.32
N VAL A 741 -34.94 -46.85 37.58
CA VAL A 741 -33.82 -45.98 38.03
C VAL A 741 -33.10 -45.30 36.85
N MET A 742 -32.79 -44.01 37.00
CA MET A 742 -31.94 -43.22 36.09
C MET A 742 -30.92 -42.42 36.90
N PHE A 743 -29.70 -42.25 36.36
CA PHE A 743 -28.62 -41.46 36.95
C PHE A 743 -28.34 -40.23 36.09
N LEU A 744 -28.18 -39.07 36.73
CA LEU A 744 -27.81 -37.80 36.12
C LEU A 744 -26.44 -37.36 36.62
N ARG A 745 -25.61 -36.79 35.75
CA ARG A 745 -24.44 -36.02 36.16
C ARG A 745 -24.32 -34.73 35.36
N VAL A 746 -23.70 -33.74 36.00
CA VAL A 746 -23.28 -32.49 35.36
C VAL A 746 -21.77 -32.59 35.11
N LEU A 747 -21.37 -32.53 33.85
CA LEU A 747 -19.97 -32.46 33.46
C LEU A 747 -19.61 -31.01 33.15
N VAL A 748 -18.55 -30.52 33.78
CA VAL A 748 -17.94 -29.24 33.42
C VAL A 748 -16.56 -29.50 32.82
N SER A 749 -16.28 -28.87 31.69
CA SER A 749 -14.99 -28.93 31.02
C SER A 749 -14.62 -27.56 30.45
N LEU A 750 -13.36 -27.34 30.12
CA LEU A 750 -12.92 -26.13 29.45
C LEU A 750 -12.75 -26.41 27.96
N THR A 751 -13.24 -25.51 27.12
CA THR A 751 -12.86 -25.47 25.69
C THR A 751 -11.39 -25.05 25.59
N GLN A 752 -10.56 -25.89 24.94
CA GLN A 752 -9.18 -25.54 24.61
C GLN A 752 -9.09 -24.50 23.50
#